data_AF-A0A8X8IHD2-F1
#
_entry.id   AF-A0A8X8IHD2-F1
#
_cell.length_a   1.000
_cell.length_b   1.000
_cell.length_c   1.000
_cell.angle_alpha   90.00
_cell.angle_beta   90.00
_cell.angle_gamma   90.00
#
_symmetry.space_group_name_H-M   'P 1'
#
loop_
_entity.id
_entity.type
_entity.pdbx_description
1 polymer ?
#
loop_
_entity_poly.entity_id
_entity_poly.type
_entity_poly.pdbx_seq_one_letter_code
_entity_poly.pdbx_strand_id
1 'polypeptide(L)'
;MNGLAPNYNERSWAIDLIGHIKGLCAQANRSIKDAGGEQTVKAEGGSLFPDVLLFGDRATARILQGWELKMPDTPITDADFRENAEEKARALGLDSFLLWNVSHAHLYIRNAATGKYTRSKVWSDLADITTRAGITANRARWEKLATDIIGHLNALFDDESLEGRQFIEAYRSGGVTNLILENSGDVTEALKASMNVDAQLRAQIILWWNVSSGEYAKGKMEDVLARANISNWIGKILFAHILREKDQRAQQVANISDDTTPEQALALFAQLSEDCNFWTIFSDNGLGLSKIPARAWDQLKQFNHLLTDLRVGSVDQAQLSGVLEATVEVATRKLRGQYPTPIELARLLTRLCVRDITNDRVLDPCCGSGTIARAALEIKLTAGVQALQASETIYASDQDPQAVQIATFALAKPAFMHMPLRMFQRDAFTLSPGLDIQFRNPSNGALFTEQLGTFQTITSNLPFVAQAGRMQYGNALKGTLVNMGGGKFTGRADVAAYLPFAFYPLLADGGRLGIIITNAWLGTDWGNDFYNRLSQYYDLKCVITSGAGRWFRNSKVVTNILIMDKKTDPNQPSGDVNFVVLTRPLEEMADDEAVQIAAAQIQLGQTQNDTMMIRAVSQEDMIAFRAIGLGGNAQFVNCDWILNLPLVPLNTVFDIKRGERRGENDLFYPEDGHDIEAEYIKPLAKSPTEFDRLCAPPTKEAFSCSRSLEELEELGHTGAINWINNFATQEIINKLSRKGKQWYQMDTDTMTDLVMFINFGRRLFVGRVMPRAFVDQRLVPLNPINEIDIDLHHALLNSAISMFIIEGMGFGRGQGALDLNKNRIEDYMHMLDASQLSEEGGTAIKNAFAPLLERDILPIADELEQADRIAFDETIIVAFGLDISRAQIYDSLLSLVEIRRTATE
;
A
#
# COMPACT_ATOMS: atom_id res chain seq x y z
N MET A 1 8.66 -69.65 19.70
CA MET A 1 7.93 -68.42 19.35
C MET A 1 8.88 -67.54 18.57
N ASN A 2 8.54 -67.23 17.31
CA ASN A 2 9.35 -66.46 16.38
C ASN A 2 9.56 -65.04 16.89
N GLY A 3 10.82 -64.62 17.04
CA GLY A 3 11.19 -63.23 17.19
C GLY A 3 11.02 -62.53 15.85
N LEU A 4 10.08 -61.58 15.78
CA LEU A 4 9.92 -60.67 14.65
C LEU A 4 11.13 -59.71 14.63
N ALA A 5 11.97 -59.83 13.61
CA ALA A 5 12.95 -58.81 13.23
C ALA A 5 12.20 -57.51 12.87
N PRO A 6 12.77 -56.32 13.15
CA PRO A 6 12.12 -55.05 12.82
C PRO A 6 11.88 -54.95 11.30
N ASN A 7 10.65 -54.62 10.90
CA ASN A 7 10.28 -54.46 9.49
C ASN A 7 11.04 -53.27 8.87
N TYR A 8 11.89 -53.53 7.89
CA TYR A 8 12.58 -52.52 7.07
C TYR A 8 11.55 -51.67 6.31
N ASN A 9 11.52 -50.36 6.57
CA ASN A 9 10.52 -49.42 6.04
C ASN A 9 11.15 -48.35 5.14
N GLU A 10 10.31 -47.53 4.49
CA GLU A 10 10.73 -46.46 3.55
C GLU A 10 11.77 -45.52 4.16
N ARG A 11 11.62 -45.17 5.44
CA ARG A 11 12.56 -44.31 6.19
C ARG A 11 13.92 -44.99 6.38
N SER A 12 13.94 -46.26 6.80
CA SER A 12 15.19 -47.01 6.93
C SER A 12 15.93 -47.10 5.60
N TRP A 13 15.21 -47.27 4.50
CA TRP A 13 15.79 -47.27 3.16
C TRP A 13 16.35 -45.89 2.76
N ALA A 14 15.59 -44.81 2.99
CA ALA A 14 16.05 -43.44 2.73
C ALA A 14 17.34 -43.11 3.49
N ILE A 15 17.44 -43.48 4.77
CA ILE A 15 18.63 -43.27 5.60
C ILE A 15 19.84 -44.03 5.04
N ASP A 16 19.66 -45.31 4.71
CA ASP A 16 20.72 -46.12 4.12
C ASP A 16 21.19 -45.55 2.77
N LEU A 17 20.24 -45.08 1.94
CA LEU A 17 20.52 -44.45 0.66
C LEU A 17 21.28 -43.13 0.79
N ILE A 18 20.84 -42.24 1.68
CA ILE A 18 21.53 -40.97 1.98
C ILE A 18 22.95 -41.26 2.49
N GLY A 19 23.11 -42.24 3.38
CA GLY A 19 24.42 -42.67 3.88
C GLY A 19 25.35 -43.12 2.74
N HIS A 20 24.84 -43.90 1.78
CA HIS A 20 25.59 -44.30 0.60
C HIS A 20 25.97 -43.11 -0.29
N ILE A 21 25.03 -42.21 -0.59
CA ILE A 21 25.27 -41.02 -1.42
C ILE A 21 26.34 -40.12 -0.77
N LYS A 22 26.26 -39.89 0.55
CA LYS A 22 27.31 -39.14 1.28
C LYS A 22 28.69 -39.78 1.12
N GLY A 23 28.76 -41.11 1.16
CA GLY A 23 29.98 -41.86 0.89
C GLY A 23 30.55 -41.60 -0.50
N LEU A 24 29.69 -41.53 -1.53
CA LEU A 24 30.09 -41.20 -2.90
C LEU A 24 30.60 -39.76 -3.00
N CYS A 25 29.89 -38.80 -2.41
CA CYS A 25 30.27 -37.38 -2.44
C CYS A 25 31.60 -37.12 -1.72
N ALA A 26 31.92 -37.88 -0.67
CA ALA A 26 33.21 -37.76 0.04
C ALA A 26 34.41 -38.27 -0.78
N GLN A 27 34.17 -39.17 -1.74
CA GLN A 27 35.23 -39.79 -2.57
C GLN A 27 35.50 -39.02 -3.86
N ALA A 28 34.56 -38.19 -4.34
CA ALA A 28 34.64 -37.49 -5.60
C ALA A 28 34.23 -36.02 -5.47
N ASN A 29 35.12 -35.09 -5.83
CA ASN A 29 34.84 -33.66 -5.82
C ASN A 29 34.14 -33.24 -7.13
N ARG A 30 32.82 -33.49 -7.24
CA ARG A 30 31.96 -33.10 -8.37
C ARG A 30 30.90 -32.09 -7.95
N SER A 31 29.95 -31.76 -8.83
CA SER A 31 28.86 -30.80 -8.55
C SER A 31 28.00 -31.14 -7.33
N ILE A 32 27.58 -32.40 -7.18
CA ILE A 32 26.86 -32.89 -5.99
C ILE A 32 27.91 -33.16 -4.91
N LYS A 33 27.89 -32.35 -3.85
CA LYS A 33 28.87 -32.43 -2.77
C LYS A 33 28.31 -33.04 -1.50
N ASP A 34 26.99 -33.15 -1.40
CA ASP A 34 26.33 -33.72 -0.22
C ASP A 34 24.88 -34.16 -0.51
N ALA A 35 24.33 -34.95 0.40
CA ALA A 35 22.92 -35.29 0.42
C ALA A 35 22.33 -35.20 1.84
N GLY A 36 21.08 -34.82 1.97
CA GLY A 36 20.31 -34.82 3.21
C GLY A 36 18.90 -35.34 2.96
N GLY A 37 18.03 -35.28 3.95
CA GLY A 37 16.67 -35.79 3.81
C GLY A 37 15.87 -35.71 5.10
N GLU A 38 14.55 -35.84 4.97
CA GLU A 38 13.63 -35.75 6.09
C GLU A 38 13.80 -36.94 7.05
N GLN A 39 13.93 -36.65 8.35
CA GLN A 39 14.06 -37.67 9.40
C GLN A 39 12.77 -37.93 10.20
N THR A 40 11.64 -37.30 9.87
CA THR A 40 10.45 -37.29 10.73
C THR A 40 9.55 -38.54 10.58
N VAL A 41 8.81 -38.87 11.64
CA VAL A 41 7.71 -39.85 11.62
C VAL A 41 6.52 -39.25 10.88
N LYS A 42 5.94 -39.95 9.88
CA LYS A 42 4.70 -39.53 9.20
C LYS A 42 3.56 -39.39 10.21
N ALA A 43 3.31 -38.18 10.72
CA ALA A 43 2.02 -37.77 11.25
C ALA A 43 1.09 -37.40 10.07
N GLU A 44 -0.21 -37.23 10.34
CA GLU A 44 -1.33 -37.10 9.37
C GLU A 44 -1.25 -35.93 8.33
N GLY A 45 -0.09 -35.32 8.10
CA GLY A 45 0.10 -34.12 7.28
C GLY A 45 1.00 -34.24 6.04
N GLY A 46 1.71 -35.35 5.83
CA GLY A 46 2.67 -35.47 4.72
C GLY A 46 3.97 -34.66 4.91
N SER A 47 4.95 -34.87 4.03
CA SER A 47 6.24 -34.19 4.08
C SER A 47 6.27 -32.94 3.20
N LEU A 48 6.81 -31.83 3.69
CA LEU A 48 6.97 -30.57 2.95
C LEU A 48 8.19 -30.55 2.03
N PHE A 49 9.16 -31.44 2.26
CA PHE A 49 10.40 -31.52 1.48
C PHE A 49 10.59 -32.92 0.87
N PRO A 50 11.40 -33.06 -0.18
CA PRO A 50 11.72 -34.38 -0.75
C PRO A 50 12.40 -35.31 0.28
N ASP A 51 12.19 -36.61 0.15
CA ASP A 51 12.81 -37.63 1.03
C ASP A 51 14.34 -37.58 0.98
N VAL A 52 14.91 -37.26 -0.18
CA VAL A 52 16.34 -36.99 -0.35
C VAL A 52 16.54 -35.66 -1.04
N LEU A 53 17.41 -34.82 -0.48
CA LEU A 53 17.87 -33.58 -1.09
C LEU A 53 19.35 -33.70 -1.45
N LEU A 54 19.69 -33.31 -2.67
CA LEU A 54 21.07 -33.21 -3.13
C LEU A 54 21.54 -31.77 -3.03
N PHE A 55 22.72 -31.56 -2.47
CA PHE A 55 23.31 -30.24 -2.27
C PHE A 55 24.60 -30.07 -3.06
N GLY A 56 24.77 -28.85 -3.57
CA GLY A 56 26.00 -28.41 -4.22
C GLY A 56 26.94 -27.81 -3.18
N ASP A 57 27.38 -26.58 -3.41
CA ASP A 57 28.21 -25.88 -2.43
C ASP A 57 27.42 -25.49 -1.18
N ARG A 58 27.75 -26.13 -0.05
CA ARG A 58 27.17 -25.84 1.26
C ARG A 58 27.45 -24.40 1.72
N ALA A 59 28.54 -23.76 1.27
CA ALA A 59 28.83 -22.35 1.59
C ALA A 59 27.82 -21.38 0.95
N THR A 60 27.05 -21.83 -0.04
CA THR A 60 26.04 -21.03 -0.75
C THR A 60 24.61 -21.53 -0.54
N ALA A 61 24.42 -22.51 0.37
CA ALA A 61 23.12 -23.15 0.60
C ALA A 61 22.39 -23.57 -0.71
N ARG A 62 23.14 -24.10 -1.68
CA ARG A 62 22.63 -24.43 -3.03
C ARG A 62 22.01 -25.83 -3.06
N ILE A 63 20.71 -25.88 -3.34
CA ILE A 63 19.95 -27.12 -3.52
C ILE A 63 19.98 -27.50 -5.00
N LEU A 64 20.39 -28.72 -5.31
CA LEU A 64 20.52 -29.21 -6.69
C LEU A 64 19.27 -29.95 -7.16
N GLN A 65 18.77 -30.88 -6.35
CA GLN A 65 17.66 -31.75 -6.74
C GLN A 65 16.97 -32.37 -5.52
N GLY A 66 15.68 -32.67 -5.64
CA GLY A 66 14.92 -33.46 -4.68
C GLY A 66 14.52 -34.83 -5.23
N TRP A 67 14.58 -35.88 -4.41
CA TRP A 67 14.08 -37.21 -4.73
C TRP A 67 12.92 -37.58 -3.81
N GLU A 68 11.85 -38.08 -4.39
CA GLU A 68 10.73 -38.67 -3.65
C GLU A 68 10.81 -40.20 -3.78
N LEU A 69 10.71 -40.87 -2.65
CA LEU A 69 10.92 -42.30 -2.50
C LEU A 69 9.62 -43.03 -2.15
N LYS A 70 9.46 -44.21 -2.71
CA LYS A 70 8.41 -45.16 -2.32
C LYS A 70 8.93 -46.57 -2.22
N MET A 71 8.17 -47.41 -1.55
CA MET A 71 8.40 -48.84 -1.54
C MET A 71 7.87 -49.47 -2.87
N PRO A 72 8.36 -50.67 -3.26
CA PRO A 72 7.98 -51.34 -4.52
C PRO A 72 6.49 -51.62 -4.72
N ASP A 73 5.72 -51.62 -3.63
CA ASP A 73 4.26 -51.78 -3.61
C ASP A 73 3.51 -50.55 -4.12
N THR A 74 4.19 -49.40 -4.26
CA THR A 74 3.63 -48.21 -4.90
C THR A 74 4.11 -48.11 -6.35
N PRO A 75 3.22 -48.05 -7.35
CA PRO A 75 3.62 -47.90 -8.76
C PRO A 75 4.40 -46.60 -9.01
N ILE A 76 5.46 -46.65 -9.82
CA ILE A 76 6.23 -45.45 -10.24
C ILE A 76 5.40 -44.48 -11.12
N THR A 77 4.26 -44.94 -11.62
CA THR A 77 3.30 -44.16 -12.44
C THR A 77 2.14 -43.60 -11.61
N ASP A 78 2.16 -43.77 -10.29
CA ASP A 78 1.18 -43.19 -9.38
C ASP A 78 1.16 -41.66 -9.54
N ALA A 79 -0.05 -41.11 -9.75
CA ALA A 79 -0.24 -39.69 -10.04
C ALA A 79 0.10 -38.83 -8.81
N ASP A 80 -0.38 -39.24 -7.63
CA ASP A 80 -0.14 -38.54 -6.36
C ASP A 80 1.35 -38.54 -6.01
N PHE A 81 2.05 -39.65 -6.27
CA PHE A 81 3.50 -39.75 -6.09
C PHE A 81 4.26 -38.72 -6.95
N ARG A 82 3.84 -38.56 -8.21
CA ARG A 82 4.45 -37.60 -9.13
C ARG A 82 4.07 -36.15 -8.80
N GLU A 83 2.79 -35.87 -8.56
CA GLU A 83 2.30 -34.52 -8.29
C GLU A 83 2.95 -33.95 -7.03
N ASN A 84 3.03 -34.74 -5.95
CA ASN A 84 3.72 -34.37 -4.72
C ASN A 84 5.21 -34.01 -4.97
N ALA A 85 5.95 -34.82 -5.73
CA ALA A 85 7.35 -34.51 -6.05
C ALA A 85 7.50 -33.26 -6.94
N GLU A 86 6.57 -33.05 -7.87
CA GLU A 86 6.55 -31.87 -8.74
C GLU A 86 6.24 -30.59 -7.95
N GLU A 87 5.29 -30.63 -7.02
CA GLU A 87 4.96 -29.51 -6.13
C GLU A 87 6.15 -29.10 -5.26
N LYS A 88 6.81 -30.08 -4.62
CA LYS A 88 8.03 -29.84 -3.83
C LYS A 88 9.17 -29.25 -4.67
N ALA A 89 9.39 -29.77 -5.88
CA ALA A 89 10.39 -29.24 -6.80
C ALA A 89 10.08 -27.79 -7.23
N ARG A 90 8.80 -27.48 -7.50
CA ARG A 90 8.36 -26.11 -7.82
C ARG A 90 8.53 -25.15 -6.64
N ALA A 91 8.19 -25.58 -5.43
CA ALA A 91 8.32 -24.77 -4.23
C ALA A 91 9.78 -24.42 -3.90
N LEU A 92 10.69 -25.36 -4.13
CA LEU A 92 12.14 -25.15 -4.03
C LEU A 92 12.76 -24.51 -5.28
N GLY A 93 11.98 -24.38 -6.36
CA GLY A 93 12.41 -23.82 -7.64
C GLY A 93 13.48 -24.65 -8.38
N LEU A 94 13.48 -25.96 -8.21
CA LEU A 94 14.50 -26.85 -8.79
C LEU A 94 14.20 -27.16 -10.25
N ASP A 95 15.23 -27.28 -11.09
CA ASP A 95 15.03 -27.61 -12.51
C ASP A 95 14.78 -29.10 -12.76
N SER A 96 14.87 -29.94 -11.73
CA SER A 96 14.61 -31.37 -11.85
C SER A 96 14.23 -32.01 -10.52
N PHE A 97 13.64 -33.21 -10.60
CA PHE A 97 13.39 -34.09 -9.46
C PHE A 97 13.45 -35.56 -9.91
N LEU A 98 13.66 -36.46 -8.94
CA LEU A 98 13.69 -37.90 -9.15
C LEU A 98 12.53 -38.58 -8.41
N LEU A 99 11.86 -39.52 -9.05
CA LEU A 99 11.00 -40.49 -8.37
C LEU A 99 11.72 -41.83 -8.30
N TRP A 100 11.69 -42.51 -7.15
CA TRP A 100 12.24 -43.85 -7.05
C TRP A 100 11.42 -44.76 -6.13
N ASN A 101 10.84 -45.82 -6.69
CA ASN A 101 10.08 -46.82 -5.93
C ASN A 101 10.88 -48.10 -5.63
N VAL A 102 12.21 -47.99 -5.52
CA VAL A 102 13.21 -49.08 -5.57
C VAL A 102 13.30 -49.76 -6.94
N SER A 103 12.19 -50.28 -7.47
CA SER A 103 12.19 -51.07 -8.71
C SER A 103 12.50 -50.23 -9.95
N HIS A 104 11.98 -49.01 -9.98
CA HIS A 104 12.12 -48.05 -11.08
C HIS A 104 12.49 -46.68 -10.55
N ALA A 105 13.40 -45.99 -11.25
CA ALA A 105 13.70 -44.59 -11.01
C ALA A 105 13.38 -43.76 -12.25
N HIS A 106 12.69 -42.63 -12.10
CA HIS A 106 12.34 -41.71 -13.18
C HIS A 106 12.88 -40.30 -12.88
N LEU A 107 13.72 -39.76 -13.76
CA LEU A 107 14.20 -38.38 -13.71
C LEU A 107 13.29 -37.48 -14.53
N TYR A 108 12.83 -36.40 -13.92
CA TYR A 108 12.06 -35.35 -14.58
C TYR A 108 12.86 -34.05 -14.63
N ILE A 109 12.87 -33.40 -15.80
CA ILE A 109 13.58 -32.13 -16.04
C ILE A 109 12.58 -31.09 -16.51
N ARG A 110 12.70 -29.87 -15.97
CA ARG A 110 11.87 -28.71 -16.28
C ARG A 110 12.27 -28.14 -17.63
N ASN A 111 11.28 -27.98 -18.51
CA ASN A 111 11.47 -27.25 -19.75
C ASN A 111 11.38 -25.74 -19.47
N ALA A 112 12.45 -24.98 -19.74
CA ALA A 112 12.52 -23.55 -19.42
C ALA A 112 11.45 -22.69 -20.13
N ALA A 113 11.09 -23.03 -21.38
CA ALA A 113 10.13 -22.27 -22.18
C ALA A 113 8.67 -22.48 -21.73
N THR A 114 8.33 -23.69 -21.27
CA THR A 114 6.94 -24.05 -20.89
C THR A 114 6.72 -24.14 -19.38
N GLY A 115 7.80 -24.20 -18.58
CA GLY A 115 7.75 -24.40 -17.14
C GLY A 115 7.23 -25.77 -16.69
N LYS A 116 7.07 -26.74 -17.61
CA LYS A 116 6.56 -28.10 -17.32
C LYS A 116 7.72 -29.08 -17.12
N TYR A 117 7.55 -30.00 -16.16
CA TYR A 117 8.49 -31.11 -15.98
C TYR A 117 8.17 -32.25 -16.94
N THR A 118 9.19 -32.76 -17.61
CA THR A 118 9.08 -33.87 -18.56
C THR A 118 10.05 -34.97 -18.20
N ARG A 119 9.64 -36.23 -18.38
CA ARG A 119 10.47 -37.39 -18.04
C ARG A 119 11.65 -37.46 -19.00
N SER A 120 12.85 -37.29 -18.46
CA SER A 120 14.11 -37.27 -19.21
C SER A 120 14.79 -38.64 -19.25
N LYS A 121 14.79 -39.38 -18.13
CA LYS A 121 15.46 -40.69 -18.04
C LYS A 121 14.71 -41.68 -17.15
N VAL A 122 14.86 -42.97 -17.47
CA VAL A 122 14.27 -44.10 -16.77
C VAL A 122 15.34 -45.14 -16.47
N TRP A 123 15.34 -45.65 -15.24
CA TRP A 123 16.10 -46.83 -14.83
C TRP A 123 15.14 -47.92 -14.38
N SER A 124 15.34 -49.15 -14.86
CA SER A 124 14.49 -50.31 -14.60
C SER A 124 15.29 -51.58 -14.26
N ASP A 125 16.58 -51.44 -13.93
CA ASP A 125 17.50 -52.56 -13.66
C ASP A 125 17.13 -53.39 -12.43
N LEU A 126 16.20 -52.89 -11.62
CA LEU A 126 15.70 -53.50 -10.39
C LEU A 126 14.20 -53.84 -10.47
N ALA A 127 13.63 -53.92 -11.68
CA ALA A 127 12.21 -54.22 -11.88
C ALA A 127 11.78 -55.57 -11.25
N ASP A 128 12.72 -56.49 -11.00
CA ASP A 128 12.50 -57.75 -10.30
C ASP A 128 12.30 -57.61 -8.78
N ILE A 129 12.70 -56.48 -8.17
CA ILE A 129 12.50 -56.21 -6.74
C ILE A 129 11.11 -55.62 -6.54
N THR A 130 10.12 -56.47 -6.29
CA THR A 130 8.69 -56.07 -6.14
C THR A 130 8.17 -56.15 -4.71
N THR A 131 8.99 -56.58 -3.75
CA THR A 131 8.57 -56.80 -2.35
C THR A 131 9.48 -56.07 -1.37
N ARG A 132 8.92 -55.67 -0.22
CA ARG A 132 9.68 -54.96 0.84
C ARG A 132 10.85 -55.78 1.39
N ALA A 133 10.67 -57.10 1.55
CA ALA A 133 11.73 -58.00 1.99
C ALA A 133 12.89 -58.10 0.98
N GLY A 134 12.61 -57.88 -0.30
CA GLY A 134 13.62 -57.88 -1.37
C GLY A 134 14.59 -56.70 -1.29
N ILE A 135 14.24 -55.61 -0.62
CA ILE A 135 15.08 -54.39 -0.56
C ILE A 135 16.35 -54.64 0.25
N THR A 136 16.22 -55.19 1.45
CA THR A 136 17.36 -55.48 2.33
C THR A 136 18.27 -56.56 1.71
N ALA A 137 17.66 -57.59 1.11
CA ALA A 137 18.40 -58.68 0.46
C ALA A 137 19.19 -58.22 -0.79
N ASN A 138 18.79 -57.11 -1.41
CA ASN A 138 19.40 -56.59 -2.63
C ASN A 138 20.09 -55.23 -2.41
N ARG A 139 20.59 -54.96 -1.19
CA ARG A 139 21.29 -53.71 -0.83
C ARG A 139 22.35 -53.28 -1.83
N ALA A 140 23.29 -54.17 -2.14
CA ALA A 140 24.36 -53.89 -3.09
C ALA A 140 23.86 -53.51 -4.49
N ARG A 141 22.68 -54.00 -4.91
CA ARG A 141 22.12 -53.70 -6.24
C ARG A 141 21.51 -52.31 -6.31
N TRP A 142 20.75 -51.89 -5.30
CA TRP A 142 20.21 -50.53 -5.28
C TRP A 142 21.28 -49.49 -4.94
N GLU A 143 22.31 -49.81 -4.15
CA GLU A 143 23.48 -48.94 -3.95
C GLU A 143 24.25 -48.72 -5.27
N LYS A 144 24.39 -49.77 -6.09
CA LYS A 144 24.96 -49.65 -7.43
C LYS A 144 24.12 -48.71 -8.31
N LEU A 145 22.80 -48.90 -8.35
CA LEU A 145 21.92 -48.02 -9.13
C LEU A 145 21.98 -46.56 -8.63
N ALA A 146 22.03 -46.33 -7.32
CA ALA A 146 22.22 -44.99 -6.76
C ALA A 146 23.53 -44.34 -7.26
N THR A 147 24.60 -45.13 -7.36
CA THR A 147 25.89 -44.69 -7.89
C THR A 147 25.78 -44.27 -9.36
N ASP A 148 25.07 -45.05 -10.17
CA ASP A 148 24.83 -44.75 -11.59
C ASP A 148 23.96 -43.49 -11.77
N ILE A 149 22.94 -43.32 -10.94
CA ILE A 149 22.07 -42.12 -10.94
C ILE A 149 22.89 -40.88 -10.56
N ILE A 150 23.64 -40.92 -9.46
CA ILE A 150 24.50 -39.80 -9.02
C ILE A 150 25.56 -39.47 -10.07
N GLY A 151 26.16 -40.48 -10.72
CA GLY A 151 27.10 -40.28 -11.81
C GLY A 151 26.49 -39.53 -13.00
N HIS A 152 25.26 -39.89 -13.37
CA HIS A 152 24.50 -39.23 -14.44
C HIS A 152 24.07 -37.80 -14.06
N LEU A 153 23.55 -37.60 -12.86
CA LEU A 153 23.13 -36.27 -12.39
C LEU A 153 24.31 -35.31 -12.29
N ASN A 154 25.43 -35.75 -11.73
CA ASN A 154 26.62 -34.92 -11.73
C ASN A 154 27.05 -34.55 -13.16
N ALA A 155 26.86 -35.41 -14.17
CA ALA A 155 27.23 -35.07 -15.54
C ALA A 155 26.37 -33.91 -16.07
N LEU A 156 25.05 -33.95 -15.78
CA LEU A 156 24.12 -32.88 -16.14
C LEU A 156 24.35 -31.57 -15.38
N PHE A 157 24.88 -31.62 -14.14
CA PHE A 157 25.25 -30.42 -13.40
C PHE A 157 26.62 -29.87 -13.83
N ASP A 158 27.58 -30.76 -14.14
CA ASP A 158 28.92 -30.38 -14.57
C ASP A 158 28.92 -29.78 -16.00
N ASP A 159 27.96 -30.17 -16.85
CA ASP A 159 27.78 -29.62 -18.20
C ASP A 159 26.75 -28.49 -18.30
N GLU A 160 26.26 -28.00 -17.16
CA GLU A 160 25.27 -26.91 -17.02
C GLU A 160 23.91 -27.18 -17.68
N SER A 161 23.59 -28.45 -18.02
CA SER A 161 22.25 -28.84 -18.48
C SER A 161 21.19 -28.75 -17.38
N LEU A 162 21.63 -28.84 -16.11
CA LEU A 162 20.82 -28.61 -14.93
C LEU A 162 21.50 -27.56 -14.04
N GLU A 163 20.69 -26.67 -13.47
CA GLU A 163 21.15 -25.73 -12.47
C GLU A 163 20.49 -26.02 -11.12
N GLY A 164 21.24 -25.73 -10.05
CA GLY A 164 20.68 -25.75 -8.70
C GLY A 164 20.23 -24.35 -8.31
N ARG A 165 19.34 -24.27 -7.34
CA ARG A 165 18.83 -22.99 -6.83
C ARG A 165 19.42 -22.67 -5.47
N GLN A 166 19.77 -21.40 -5.25
CA GLN A 166 20.11 -20.95 -3.90
C GLN A 166 18.84 -20.92 -3.05
N PHE A 167 18.91 -21.40 -1.81
CA PHE A 167 17.75 -21.40 -0.91
C PHE A 167 17.08 -20.03 -0.78
N ILE A 168 17.87 -18.95 -0.80
CA ILE A 168 17.40 -17.56 -0.70
C ILE A 168 16.46 -17.19 -1.86
N GLU A 169 16.78 -17.61 -3.08
CA GLU A 169 15.97 -17.35 -4.27
C GLU A 169 14.67 -18.15 -4.24
N ALA A 170 14.73 -19.40 -3.75
CA ALA A 170 13.56 -20.23 -3.52
C ALA A 170 12.66 -19.66 -2.41
N TYR A 171 13.24 -19.08 -1.36
CA TYR A 171 12.50 -18.42 -0.29
C TYR A 171 11.88 -17.10 -0.76
N ARG A 172 12.62 -16.26 -1.51
CA ARG A 172 12.14 -14.98 -2.07
C ARG A 172 10.98 -15.16 -3.05
N SER A 173 10.93 -16.26 -3.80
CA SER A 173 9.78 -16.59 -4.66
C SER A 173 8.51 -16.89 -3.86
N GLY A 174 8.64 -17.13 -2.55
CA GLY A 174 7.56 -17.43 -1.62
C GLY A 174 7.10 -18.88 -1.66
N GLY A 175 7.77 -19.77 -2.41
CA GLY A 175 7.37 -21.18 -2.55
C GLY A 175 7.28 -21.92 -1.22
N VAL A 176 8.38 -21.91 -0.45
CA VAL A 176 8.44 -22.57 0.88
C VAL A 176 7.45 -21.94 1.86
N THR A 177 7.32 -20.61 1.88
CA THR A 177 6.39 -19.91 2.77
C THR A 177 4.93 -20.22 2.44
N ASN A 178 4.57 -20.33 1.16
CA ASN A 178 3.20 -20.66 0.75
C ASN A 178 2.80 -22.04 1.23
N LEU A 179 3.68 -23.04 1.09
CA LEU A 179 3.40 -24.40 1.57
C LEU A 179 3.08 -24.44 3.06
N ILE A 180 3.82 -23.69 3.89
CA ILE A 180 3.55 -23.63 5.33
C ILE A 180 2.26 -22.84 5.61
N LEU A 181 2.00 -21.75 4.86
CA LEU A 181 0.80 -20.92 4.98
C LEU A 181 -0.50 -21.63 4.53
N GLU A 182 -0.44 -22.72 3.78
CA GLU A 182 -1.61 -23.54 3.43
C GLU A 182 -2.34 -24.08 4.68
N ASN A 183 -1.62 -24.30 5.78
CA ASN A 183 -2.22 -24.71 7.05
C ASN A 183 -2.88 -23.56 7.83
N SER A 184 -2.96 -22.36 7.26
CA SER A 184 -3.60 -21.22 7.93
C SER A 184 -5.04 -21.52 8.35
N GLY A 185 -5.79 -22.29 7.56
CA GLY A 185 -7.14 -22.75 7.92
C GLY A 185 -7.18 -23.62 9.19
N ASP A 186 -6.23 -24.57 9.32
CA ASP A 186 -6.14 -25.44 10.50
C ASP A 186 -5.77 -24.63 11.75
N VAL A 187 -4.84 -23.67 11.61
CA VAL A 187 -4.47 -22.76 12.70
C VAL A 187 -5.66 -21.87 13.08
N THR A 188 -6.45 -21.39 12.13
CA THR A 188 -7.68 -20.62 12.39
C THR A 188 -8.66 -21.42 13.25
N GLU A 189 -8.91 -22.69 12.93
CA GLU A 189 -9.82 -23.52 13.72
C GLU A 189 -9.25 -23.80 15.12
N ALA A 190 -7.93 -24.01 15.26
CA ALA A 190 -7.27 -24.14 16.55
C ALA A 190 -7.39 -22.87 17.41
N LEU A 191 -7.27 -21.69 16.80
CA LEU A 191 -7.47 -20.40 17.47
C LEU A 191 -8.92 -20.21 17.91
N LYS A 192 -9.91 -20.51 17.06
CA LYS A 192 -11.34 -20.45 17.43
C LYS A 192 -11.66 -21.38 18.58
N ALA A 193 -11.20 -22.64 18.52
CA ALA A 193 -11.38 -23.60 19.59
C ALA A 193 -10.78 -23.10 20.91
N SER A 194 -9.57 -22.53 20.85
CA SER A 194 -8.90 -21.94 22.01
C SER A 194 -9.66 -20.74 22.57
N MET A 195 -10.18 -19.86 21.71
CA MET A 195 -11.00 -18.71 22.12
C MET A 195 -12.32 -19.13 22.78
N ASN A 196 -12.88 -20.28 22.44
CA ASN A 196 -14.12 -20.76 23.07
C ASN A 196 -13.90 -21.18 24.53
N VAL A 197 -12.70 -21.69 24.86
CA VAL A 197 -12.38 -22.21 26.19
C VAL A 197 -11.54 -21.26 27.05
N ASP A 198 -10.86 -20.28 26.45
CA ASP A 198 -10.04 -19.28 27.14
C ASP A 198 -10.61 -17.87 26.96
N ALA A 199 -11.23 -17.34 28.02
CA ALA A 199 -11.84 -16.02 28.02
C ALA A 199 -10.83 -14.88 27.93
N GLN A 200 -9.62 -15.05 28.48
CA GLN A 200 -8.58 -14.04 28.46
C GLN A 200 -7.98 -13.94 27.06
N LEU A 201 -7.63 -15.07 26.45
CA LEU A 201 -7.15 -15.12 25.08
C LEU A 201 -8.19 -14.52 24.12
N ARG A 202 -9.47 -14.87 24.28
CA ARG A 202 -10.56 -14.29 23.48
C ARG A 202 -10.64 -12.78 23.61
N ALA A 203 -10.54 -12.24 24.83
CA ALA A 203 -10.55 -10.79 25.05
C ALA A 203 -9.34 -10.10 24.41
N GLN A 204 -8.14 -10.67 24.55
CA GLN A 204 -6.92 -10.14 23.95
C GLN A 204 -7.00 -10.10 22.41
N ILE A 205 -7.48 -11.18 21.79
CA ILE A 205 -7.63 -11.25 20.32
C ILE A 205 -8.68 -10.25 19.83
N ILE A 206 -9.82 -10.09 20.52
CA ILE A 206 -10.85 -9.09 20.17
C ILE A 206 -10.29 -7.66 20.26
N LEU A 207 -9.55 -7.34 21.33
CA LEU A 207 -8.92 -6.03 21.49
C LEU A 207 -7.85 -5.78 20.42
N TRP A 208 -7.01 -6.77 20.14
CA TRP A 208 -6.02 -6.70 19.06
C TRP A 208 -6.69 -6.43 17.71
N TRP A 209 -7.78 -7.13 17.37
CA TRP A 209 -8.49 -6.93 16.11
C TRP A 209 -9.17 -5.57 16.00
N ASN A 210 -9.73 -5.07 17.11
CA ASN A 210 -10.30 -3.72 17.13
C ASN A 210 -9.24 -2.70 16.69
N VAL A 211 -8.02 -2.78 17.22
CA VAL A 211 -6.91 -1.89 16.85
C VAL A 211 -6.38 -2.17 15.45
N SER A 212 -6.23 -3.45 15.07
CA SER A 212 -5.43 -3.85 13.91
C SER A 212 -6.24 -4.03 12.62
N SER A 213 -7.56 -4.22 12.70
CA SER A 213 -8.42 -4.54 11.54
C SER A 213 -8.37 -3.52 10.39
N GLY A 214 -8.01 -2.26 10.68
CA GLY A 214 -7.80 -1.23 9.66
C GLY A 214 -6.52 -1.39 8.85
N GLU A 215 -5.53 -2.13 9.37
CA GLU A 215 -4.23 -2.34 8.71
C GLU A 215 -4.21 -3.56 7.79
N TYR A 216 -5.05 -4.57 8.06
CA TYR A 216 -5.11 -5.81 7.29
C TYR A 216 -6.20 -5.75 6.22
N ALA A 217 -5.95 -6.39 5.08
CA ALA A 217 -6.95 -6.54 4.02
C ALA A 217 -8.21 -7.29 4.51
N LYS A 218 -9.30 -7.28 3.73
CA LYS A 218 -10.55 -8.02 4.04
C LYS A 218 -10.25 -9.45 4.50
N GLY A 219 -10.72 -9.82 5.68
CA GLY A 219 -10.55 -11.16 6.27
C GLY A 219 -11.24 -11.26 7.64
N LYS A 220 -11.43 -12.47 8.16
CA LYS A 220 -11.87 -12.65 9.55
C LYS A 220 -10.66 -12.53 10.48
N MET A 221 -10.92 -12.07 11.71
CA MET A 221 -9.92 -11.87 12.75
C MET A 221 -8.97 -13.06 12.94
N GLU A 222 -9.54 -14.26 13.01
CA GLU A 222 -8.82 -15.50 13.26
C GLU A 222 -8.02 -15.97 12.02
N ASP A 223 -8.49 -15.67 10.81
CA ASP A 223 -7.78 -15.96 9.56
C ASP A 223 -6.50 -15.12 9.45
N VAL A 224 -6.61 -13.83 9.81
CA VAL A 224 -5.49 -12.90 9.79
C VAL A 224 -4.47 -13.28 10.86
N LEU A 225 -4.93 -13.55 12.08
CA LEU A 225 -4.05 -13.94 13.18
C LEU A 225 -3.34 -15.27 12.89
N ALA A 226 -4.02 -16.25 12.29
CA ALA A 226 -3.41 -17.52 11.90
C ALA A 226 -2.22 -17.34 10.95
N ARG A 227 -2.40 -16.54 9.89
CA ARG A 227 -1.32 -16.24 8.93
C ARG A 227 -0.18 -15.48 9.59
N ALA A 228 -0.50 -14.54 10.47
CA ALA A 228 0.48 -13.78 11.24
C ALA A 228 1.31 -14.71 12.14
N ASN A 229 0.67 -15.66 12.84
CA ASN A 229 1.35 -16.62 13.71
C ASN A 229 2.28 -17.55 12.92
N ILE A 230 1.84 -18.08 11.78
CA ILE A 230 2.70 -18.91 10.91
C ILE A 230 3.90 -18.10 10.42
N SER A 231 3.68 -16.88 9.94
CA SER A 231 4.76 -16.03 9.41
C SER A 231 5.75 -15.62 10.50
N ASN A 232 5.27 -15.37 11.72
CA ASN A 232 6.09 -15.09 12.88
C ASN A 232 6.99 -16.29 13.22
N TRP A 233 6.45 -17.51 13.20
CA TRP A 233 7.24 -18.74 13.39
C TRP A 233 8.31 -18.94 12.32
N ILE A 234 7.97 -18.77 11.04
CA ILE A 234 8.93 -18.85 9.93
C ILE A 234 10.07 -17.84 10.14
N GLY A 235 9.73 -16.59 10.49
CA GLY A 235 10.69 -15.53 10.77
C GLY A 235 11.63 -15.86 11.95
N LYS A 236 11.09 -16.37 13.07
CA LYS A 236 11.88 -16.80 14.23
C LYS A 236 12.86 -17.91 13.86
N ILE A 237 12.39 -18.98 13.21
CA ILE A 237 13.23 -20.12 12.86
C ILE A 237 14.34 -19.69 11.89
N LEU A 238 13.99 -18.97 10.83
CA LEU A 238 14.95 -18.50 9.84
C LEU A 238 16.03 -17.61 10.47
N PHE A 239 15.62 -16.66 11.31
CA PHE A 239 16.54 -15.73 11.95
C PHE A 239 17.47 -16.41 12.96
N ALA A 240 16.98 -17.38 13.73
CA ALA A 240 17.85 -18.14 14.62
C ALA A 240 18.90 -18.97 13.87
N HIS A 241 18.55 -19.55 12.71
CA HIS A 241 19.54 -20.26 11.87
C HIS A 241 20.56 -19.33 11.21
N ILE A 242 20.17 -18.09 10.92
CA ILE A 242 21.11 -17.04 10.51
C ILE A 242 22.11 -16.75 11.63
N LEU A 243 21.64 -16.62 12.87
CA LEU A 243 22.50 -16.32 14.03
C LEU A 243 23.41 -17.48 14.43
N ARG A 244 22.96 -18.72 14.22
CA ARG A 244 23.62 -19.95 14.69
C ARG A 244 25.13 -20.02 14.43
N GLU A 245 25.58 -19.51 13.29
CA GLU A 245 26.97 -19.62 12.85
C GLU A 245 27.85 -18.45 13.35
N LYS A 246 27.22 -17.41 13.92
CA LYS A 246 27.89 -16.22 14.48
C LYS A 246 27.76 -16.13 16.00
N ASP A 247 26.76 -16.78 16.58
CA ASP A 247 26.47 -16.79 18.00
C ASP A 247 26.24 -18.20 18.52
N GLN A 248 27.10 -18.64 19.44
CA GLN A 248 27.02 -19.97 20.04
C GLN A 248 25.69 -20.19 20.78
N ARG A 249 25.08 -19.14 21.32
CA ARG A 249 23.80 -19.22 22.04
C ARG A 249 22.67 -19.65 21.10
N ALA A 250 22.67 -19.14 19.86
CA ALA A 250 21.69 -19.47 18.84
C ALA A 250 21.81 -20.91 18.30
N GLN A 251 22.86 -21.66 18.64
CA GLN A 251 22.98 -23.10 18.29
C GLN A 251 21.89 -23.96 18.89
N GLN A 252 21.24 -23.50 19.97
CA GLN A 252 20.13 -24.20 20.59
C GLN A 252 18.93 -24.41 19.65
N VAL A 253 18.74 -23.58 18.61
CA VAL A 253 17.64 -23.76 17.64
C VAL A 253 17.75 -25.09 16.88
N ALA A 254 18.96 -25.62 16.70
CA ALA A 254 19.17 -26.92 16.08
C ALA A 254 18.68 -28.09 16.96
N ASN A 255 18.37 -27.83 18.25
CA ASN A 255 17.85 -28.83 19.18
C ASN A 255 16.32 -28.98 19.11
N ILE A 256 15.61 -28.15 18.33
CA ILE A 256 14.18 -28.36 18.06
C ILE A 256 14.04 -29.69 17.30
N SER A 257 13.53 -30.69 18.00
CA SER A 257 13.36 -32.07 17.56
C SER A 257 11.90 -32.41 17.27
N ASP A 258 11.66 -33.60 16.73
CA ASP A 258 10.34 -34.16 16.45
C ASP A 258 9.39 -34.12 17.67
N ASP A 259 9.92 -34.27 18.89
CA ASP A 259 9.15 -34.29 20.14
C ASP A 259 8.93 -32.90 20.75
N THR A 260 9.55 -31.85 20.18
CA THR A 260 9.46 -30.49 20.72
C THR A 260 8.06 -29.93 20.46
N THR A 261 7.37 -29.45 21.49
CA THR A 261 6.05 -28.79 21.34
C THR A 261 6.18 -27.30 20.99
N PRO A 262 5.13 -26.64 20.46
CA PRO A 262 5.15 -25.19 20.24
C PRO A 262 5.51 -24.40 21.50
N GLU A 263 5.02 -24.79 22.67
CA GLU A 263 5.33 -24.15 23.96
C GLU A 263 6.80 -24.30 24.35
N GLN A 264 7.38 -25.49 24.15
CA GLN A 264 8.79 -25.73 24.44
C GLN A 264 9.69 -24.93 23.50
N ALA A 265 9.34 -24.85 22.22
CA ALA A 265 10.06 -24.02 21.26
C ALA A 265 9.92 -22.52 21.57
N LEU A 266 8.74 -22.05 21.99
CA LEU A 266 8.57 -20.67 22.45
C LEU A 266 9.41 -20.37 23.68
N ALA A 267 9.49 -21.29 24.65
CA ALA A 267 10.36 -21.14 25.80
C ALA A 267 11.85 -21.08 25.41
N LEU A 268 12.26 -21.88 24.42
CA LEU A 268 13.61 -21.81 23.85
C LEU A 268 13.88 -20.46 23.18
N PHE A 269 12.94 -19.97 22.37
CA PHE A 269 13.06 -18.64 21.76
C PHE A 269 13.03 -17.52 22.81
N ALA A 270 12.23 -17.63 23.86
CA ALA A 270 12.21 -16.69 24.97
C ALA A 270 13.57 -16.68 25.69
N GLN A 271 14.19 -17.84 25.93
CA GLN A 271 15.54 -17.90 26.50
C GLN A 271 16.58 -17.27 25.55
N LEU A 272 16.53 -17.59 24.25
CA LEU A 272 17.39 -16.96 23.24
C LEU A 272 17.19 -15.44 23.19
N SER A 273 15.96 -14.98 23.41
CA SER A 273 15.56 -13.58 23.49
C SER A 273 16.10 -12.87 24.73
N GLU A 274 16.15 -13.58 25.87
CA GLU A 274 16.78 -13.08 27.10
C GLU A 274 18.30 -12.97 26.94
N ASP A 275 18.90 -13.98 26.29
CA ASP A 275 20.35 -14.07 26.14
C ASP A 275 20.88 -13.13 25.03
N CYS A 276 20.15 -12.99 23.93
CA CYS A 276 20.51 -12.21 22.75
C CYS A 276 19.39 -11.20 22.45
N ASN A 277 19.68 -9.90 22.32
CA ASN A 277 18.72 -8.80 22.05
C ASN A 277 18.17 -8.84 20.63
N PHE A 278 17.47 -9.92 20.35
CA PHE A 278 16.53 -10.01 19.26
C PHE A 278 15.14 -10.09 19.86
N TRP A 279 14.88 -9.35 20.94
CA TRP A 279 13.63 -9.43 21.70
C TRP A 279 12.40 -9.11 20.85
N THR A 280 12.50 -8.14 19.96
CA THR A 280 11.46 -7.84 18.97
C THR A 280 11.20 -9.01 18.01
N ILE A 281 12.18 -9.88 17.77
CA ILE A 281 12.07 -11.05 16.89
C ILE A 281 11.65 -12.31 17.65
N PHE A 282 12.30 -12.60 18.78
CA PHE A 282 12.12 -13.83 19.56
C PHE A 282 11.13 -13.72 20.72
N SER A 283 10.55 -12.54 21.00
CA SER A 283 9.52 -12.38 22.05
C SER A 283 8.38 -13.39 21.94
N ASP A 284 7.95 -13.87 23.10
CA ASP A 284 6.82 -14.76 23.33
C ASP A 284 5.47 -14.05 23.38
N ASN A 285 5.46 -12.71 23.29
CA ASN A 285 4.28 -11.85 23.41
C ASN A 285 3.24 -11.96 22.27
N GLY A 286 3.46 -12.81 21.26
CA GLY A 286 2.52 -12.97 20.15
C GLY A 286 1.27 -13.74 20.55
N LEU A 287 0.10 -13.18 20.25
CA LEU A 287 -1.20 -13.75 20.62
C LEU A 287 -1.44 -15.10 19.93
N GLY A 288 -1.65 -16.15 20.74
CA GLY A 288 -1.97 -17.49 20.23
C GLY A 288 -0.81 -18.19 19.53
N LEU A 289 0.44 -17.75 19.70
CA LEU A 289 1.61 -18.39 19.07
C LEU A 289 1.81 -19.85 19.50
N SER A 290 1.35 -20.24 20.69
CA SER A 290 1.36 -21.63 21.16
C SER A 290 0.25 -22.49 20.56
N LYS A 291 -0.76 -21.88 19.91
CA LYS A 291 -1.95 -22.57 19.41
C LYS A 291 -1.76 -23.03 17.96
N ILE A 292 -0.67 -23.74 17.70
CA ILE A 292 -0.36 -24.32 16.40
C ILE A 292 -0.76 -25.80 16.40
N PRO A 293 -1.62 -26.26 15.48
CA PRO A 293 -2.00 -27.67 15.38
C PRO A 293 -0.83 -28.51 14.91
N ALA A 294 -0.86 -29.82 15.22
CA ALA A 294 0.23 -30.76 14.96
C ALA A 294 0.74 -30.70 13.52
N ARG A 295 -0.17 -30.70 12.53
CA ARG A 295 0.19 -30.62 11.10
C ARG A 295 1.05 -29.40 10.76
N ALA A 296 0.60 -28.21 11.16
CA ALA A 296 1.34 -26.97 10.89
C ALA A 296 2.67 -26.93 11.65
N TRP A 297 2.69 -27.47 12.87
CA TRP A 297 3.90 -27.53 13.68
C TRP A 297 4.95 -28.52 13.13
N ASP A 298 4.51 -29.68 12.63
CA ASP A 298 5.37 -30.65 11.97
C ASP A 298 6.07 -30.06 10.74
N GLN A 299 5.35 -29.25 9.95
CA GLN A 299 5.93 -28.53 8.83
C GLN A 299 6.94 -27.45 9.25
N LEU A 300 6.69 -26.73 10.35
CA LEU A 300 7.66 -25.78 10.92
C LEU A 300 8.93 -26.49 11.42
N LYS A 301 8.80 -27.69 12.01
CA LYS A 301 9.95 -28.53 12.37
C LYS A 301 10.72 -29.00 11.14
N GLN A 302 10.04 -29.45 10.09
CA GLN A 302 10.68 -29.80 8.81
C GLN A 302 11.45 -28.61 8.23
N PHE A 303 10.88 -27.39 8.31
CA PHE A 303 11.58 -26.17 7.90
C PHE A 303 12.83 -25.89 8.74
N ASN A 304 12.75 -26.09 10.06
CA ASN A 304 13.90 -26.00 10.98
C ASN A 304 15.01 -27.01 10.63
N HIS A 305 14.65 -28.24 10.28
CA HIS A 305 15.61 -29.27 9.86
C HIS A 305 16.28 -28.94 8.53
N LEU A 306 15.51 -28.46 7.54
CA LEU A 306 16.09 -28.01 6.27
C LEU A 306 17.15 -26.92 6.49
N LEU A 307 16.83 -25.90 7.29
CA LEU A 307 17.76 -24.82 7.60
C LEU A 307 18.98 -25.32 8.38
N THR A 308 18.80 -26.37 9.19
CA THR A 308 19.89 -27.02 9.91
C THR A 308 20.92 -27.62 8.96
N ASP A 309 20.45 -28.34 7.95
CA ASP A 309 21.29 -29.00 6.93
C ASP A 309 21.97 -27.98 6.01
N LEU A 310 21.24 -26.93 5.61
CA LEU A 310 21.73 -25.90 4.69
C LEU A 310 22.83 -25.00 5.29
N ARG A 311 22.94 -24.91 6.63
CA ARG A 311 23.86 -24.01 7.33
C ARG A 311 23.82 -22.57 6.82
N VAL A 312 22.62 -22.00 6.74
CA VAL A 312 22.35 -20.68 6.13
C VAL A 312 23.17 -19.52 6.75
N GLY A 313 23.69 -19.65 7.97
CA GLY A 313 24.58 -18.65 8.59
C GLY A 313 26.06 -18.72 8.17
N SER A 314 26.49 -19.77 7.47
CA SER A 314 27.89 -19.97 7.04
C SER A 314 28.24 -19.18 5.77
N VAL A 315 27.24 -18.46 5.27
CA VAL A 315 27.19 -17.78 3.99
C VAL A 315 27.77 -16.36 4.13
N ASP A 316 28.29 -15.80 3.04
CA ASP A 316 28.83 -14.44 2.97
C ASP A 316 27.81 -13.34 3.39
N GLN A 317 28.31 -12.20 3.89
CA GLN A 317 27.49 -11.10 4.42
C GLN A 317 26.43 -10.60 3.43
N ALA A 318 26.75 -10.57 2.13
CA ALA A 318 25.82 -10.13 1.09
C ALA A 318 24.57 -11.03 1.00
N GLN A 319 24.75 -12.34 1.14
CA GLN A 319 23.64 -13.29 1.12
C GLN A 319 22.81 -13.20 2.41
N LEU A 320 23.43 -12.95 3.56
CA LEU A 320 22.70 -12.73 4.82
C LEU A 320 21.71 -11.56 4.71
N SER A 321 22.18 -10.44 4.14
CA SER A 321 21.35 -9.27 3.85
C SER A 321 20.17 -9.66 2.94
N GLY A 322 20.45 -10.44 1.89
CA GLY A 322 19.43 -10.92 0.96
C GLY A 322 18.34 -11.80 1.60
N VAL A 323 18.67 -12.60 2.64
CA VAL A 323 17.68 -13.40 3.40
C VAL A 323 16.79 -12.52 4.26
N LEU A 324 17.37 -11.56 4.97
CA LEU A 324 16.62 -10.64 5.84
C LEU A 324 15.67 -9.78 4.99
N GLU A 325 16.12 -9.29 3.84
CA GLU A 325 15.28 -8.57 2.89
C GLU A 325 14.15 -9.44 2.33
N ALA A 326 14.45 -10.67 1.90
CA ALA A 326 13.43 -11.59 1.41
C ALA A 326 12.39 -11.92 2.50
N THR A 327 12.81 -11.99 3.77
CA THR A 327 11.91 -12.21 4.91
C THR A 327 10.96 -11.05 5.11
N VAL A 328 11.48 -9.82 5.04
CA VAL A 328 10.67 -8.59 5.09
C VAL A 328 9.71 -8.53 3.90
N GLU A 329 10.17 -8.80 2.69
CA GLU A 329 9.32 -8.80 1.48
C GLU A 329 8.17 -9.79 1.58
N VAL A 330 8.46 -11.03 1.98
CA VAL A 330 7.46 -12.10 2.12
C VAL A 330 6.47 -11.76 3.23
N ALA A 331 6.94 -11.32 4.40
CA ALA A 331 6.08 -10.93 5.52
C ALA A 331 5.16 -9.76 5.14
N THR A 332 5.70 -8.72 4.50
CA THR A 332 4.93 -7.52 4.12
C THR A 332 3.90 -7.84 3.03
N ARG A 333 4.28 -8.59 1.99
CA ARG A 333 3.40 -8.97 0.86
C ARG A 333 2.26 -9.89 1.27
N LYS A 334 2.50 -10.85 2.17
CA LYS A 334 1.55 -11.93 2.51
C LYS A 334 0.61 -11.59 3.66
N LEU A 335 1.05 -10.74 4.61
CA LEU A 335 0.26 -10.43 5.81
C LEU A 335 -0.61 -9.19 5.65
N ARG A 336 -0.04 -8.07 5.22
CA ARG A 336 -0.71 -6.77 5.40
C ARG A 336 -1.49 -6.29 4.18
N GLY A 337 -1.16 -6.74 2.97
CA GLY A 337 -1.77 -6.20 1.73
C GLY A 337 -1.44 -4.70 1.48
N GLN A 338 -0.77 -4.05 2.43
CA GLN A 338 -0.17 -2.73 2.33
C GLN A 338 1.27 -2.92 1.85
N TYR A 339 1.63 -2.18 0.80
CA TYR A 339 2.99 -2.21 0.26
C TYR A 339 3.82 -1.20 1.04
N PRO A 340 5.06 -1.57 1.42
CA PRO A 340 5.95 -0.69 2.15
C PRO A 340 6.29 0.53 1.31
N THR A 341 6.71 1.62 1.95
CA THR A 341 7.30 2.78 1.26
C THR A 341 8.39 2.28 0.30
N PRO A 342 8.34 2.61 -1.00
CA PRO A 342 9.41 2.26 -1.93
C PRO A 342 10.77 2.75 -1.41
N ILE A 343 11.83 1.95 -1.57
CA ILE A 343 13.13 2.26 -0.96
C ILE A 343 13.73 3.54 -1.54
N GLU A 344 13.50 3.81 -2.82
CA GLU A 344 13.91 5.02 -3.54
C GLU A 344 13.26 6.26 -2.92
N LEU A 345 11.95 6.18 -2.62
CA LEU A 345 11.21 7.25 -1.96
C LEU A 345 11.68 7.46 -0.52
N ALA A 346 11.96 6.37 0.21
CA ALA A 346 12.50 6.43 1.56
C ALA A 346 13.88 7.09 1.59
N ARG A 347 14.78 6.71 0.67
CA ARG A 347 16.11 7.34 0.52
C ARG A 347 16.00 8.81 0.18
N LEU A 348 15.11 9.18 -0.76
CA LEU A 348 14.87 10.59 -1.12
C LEU A 348 14.41 11.40 0.10
N LEU A 349 13.37 10.92 0.80
CA LEU A 349 12.83 11.56 1.99
C LEU A 349 13.91 11.76 3.06
N THR A 350 14.69 10.72 3.35
CA THR A 350 15.72 10.79 4.38
C THR A 350 16.85 11.74 3.98
N ARG A 351 17.31 11.73 2.72
CA ARG A 351 18.35 12.64 2.22
C ARG A 351 17.92 14.11 2.23
N LEU A 352 16.63 14.38 2.01
CA LEU A 352 16.08 15.74 2.11
C LEU A 352 16.02 16.26 3.56
N CYS A 353 15.97 15.34 4.53
CA CYS A 353 15.77 15.67 5.94
C CYS A 353 17.04 15.68 6.79
N VAL A 354 17.89 14.67 6.65
CA VAL A 354 19.14 14.56 7.42
C VAL A 354 20.14 15.59 6.91
N ARG A 355 20.61 16.47 7.80
CA ARG A 355 21.55 17.56 7.47
C ARG A 355 22.96 17.23 7.91
N ASP A 356 23.11 16.67 9.11
CA ASP A 356 24.37 16.13 9.62
C ASP A 356 24.27 14.59 9.64
N ILE A 357 24.79 13.96 8.59
CA ILE A 357 24.79 12.49 8.45
C ILE A 357 25.46 11.83 9.66
N THR A 358 26.49 12.45 10.24
CA THR A 358 27.23 11.87 11.35
C THR A 358 26.44 11.93 12.66
N ASN A 359 25.92 13.11 13.02
CA ASN A 359 25.43 13.36 14.37
C ASN A 359 23.90 13.46 14.51
N ASP A 360 23.16 13.70 13.43
CA ASP A 360 21.71 13.87 13.54
C ASP A 360 21.05 12.61 14.10
N ARG A 361 20.26 12.79 15.17
CA ARG A 361 19.32 11.76 15.63
C ARG A 361 18.10 11.78 14.73
N VAL A 362 17.71 10.60 14.24
CA VAL A 362 16.59 10.38 13.33
C VAL A 362 15.53 9.53 14.01
N LEU A 363 14.27 9.94 13.95
CA LEU A 363 13.12 9.17 14.41
C LEU A 363 12.14 8.87 13.27
N ASP A 364 11.73 7.61 13.15
CA ASP A 364 10.56 7.19 12.37
C ASP A 364 9.45 6.66 13.31
N PRO A 365 8.46 7.48 13.69
CA PRO A 365 7.45 7.13 14.69
C PRO A 365 6.27 6.31 14.15
N CYS A 366 6.20 6.06 12.83
CA CYS A 366 5.19 5.23 12.17
C CYS A 366 5.90 4.30 11.16
N CYS A 367 6.83 3.49 11.68
CA CYS A 367 7.86 2.90 10.83
C CYS A 367 7.38 1.75 9.93
N GLY A 368 6.24 1.12 10.23
CA GLY A 368 5.71 0.01 9.46
C GLY A 368 6.75 -1.11 9.28
N SER A 369 7.18 -1.36 8.04
CA SER A 369 8.23 -2.36 7.74
C SER A 369 9.66 -1.87 8.01
N GLY A 370 9.86 -0.65 8.51
CA GLY A 370 11.17 -0.07 8.83
C GLY A 370 11.95 0.47 7.62
N THR A 371 11.30 0.69 6.48
CA THR A 371 12.01 1.04 5.24
C THR A 371 12.69 2.41 5.31
N ILE A 372 12.07 3.41 5.94
CA ILE A 372 12.64 4.75 6.14
C ILE A 372 13.77 4.71 7.17
N ALA A 373 13.57 4.04 8.30
CA ALA A 373 14.63 3.82 9.30
C ALA A 373 15.85 3.08 8.71
N ARG A 374 15.62 2.10 7.83
CA ARG A 374 16.68 1.41 7.07
C ARG A 374 17.43 2.38 6.15
N ALA A 375 16.72 3.23 5.40
CA ALA A 375 17.35 4.23 4.54
C ALA A 375 18.24 5.20 5.32
N ALA A 376 17.79 5.66 6.49
CA ALA A 376 18.60 6.50 7.38
C ALA A 376 19.86 5.80 7.89
N LEU A 377 19.74 4.53 8.28
CA LEU A 377 20.87 3.73 8.70
C LEU A 377 21.89 3.54 7.56
N GLU A 378 21.42 3.25 6.34
CA GLU A 378 22.26 3.04 5.16
C GLU A 378 23.04 4.29 4.76
N ILE A 379 22.40 5.46 4.79
CA ILE A 379 23.05 6.74 4.49
C ILE A 379 24.20 7.00 5.47
N LYS A 380 24.00 6.74 6.77
CA LYS A 380 25.05 6.89 7.79
C LYS A 380 26.22 5.93 7.54
N LEU A 381 25.94 4.65 7.32
CA LEU A 381 26.97 3.64 7.09
C LEU A 381 27.79 3.91 5.82
N THR A 382 27.11 4.29 4.73
CA THR A 382 27.75 4.58 3.43
C THR A 382 28.67 5.80 3.53
N ALA A 383 28.31 6.77 4.37
CA ALA A 383 29.16 7.92 4.69
C ALA A 383 30.34 7.59 5.65
N GLY A 384 30.49 6.34 6.08
CA GLY A 384 31.57 5.90 6.96
C GLY A 384 31.33 6.15 8.46
N VAL A 385 30.09 6.45 8.87
CA VAL A 385 29.74 6.55 10.29
C VAL A 385 29.87 5.17 10.94
N GLN A 386 30.50 5.12 12.13
CA GLN A 386 30.69 3.87 12.85
C GLN A 386 29.33 3.22 13.17
N ALA A 387 29.25 1.89 13.05
CA ALA A 387 28.01 1.15 13.28
C ALA A 387 27.40 1.43 14.67
N LEU A 388 28.23 1.56 15.71
CA LEU A 388 27.74 1.90 17.05
C LEU A 388 27.01 3.25 17.07
N GLN A 389 27.66 4.30 16.56
CA GLN A 389 27.08 5.65 16.47
C GLN A 389 25.82 5.68 15.58
N ALA A 390 25.83 4.95 14.46
CA ALA A 390 24.65 4.84 13.61
C ALA A 390 23.48 4.17 14.35
N SER A 391 23.74 3.08 15.08
CA SER A 391 22.72 2.43 15.90
C SER A 391 22.20 3.31 17.03
N GLU A 392 23.03 4.22 17.57
CA GLU A 392 22.70 5.15 18.66
C GLU A 392 21.88 6.36 18.21
N THR A 393 21.87 6.65 16.91
CA THR A 393 21.23 7.85 16.36
C THR A 393 19.96 7.54 15.57
N ILE A 394 19.65 6.28 15.26
CA ILE A 394 18.44 5.89 14.53
C ILE A 394 17.43 5.22 15.46
N TYR A 395 16.27 5.85 15.62
CA TYR A 395 15.14 5.37 16.41
C TYR A 395 13.95 5.11 15.48
N ALA A 396 13.19 4.05 15.75
CA ALA A 396 11.94 3.81 15.05
C ALA A 396 10.92 3.10 15.93
N SER A 397 9.65 3.49 15.77
CA SER A 397 8.55 2.93 16.51
C SER A 397 7.31 2.72 15.66
N ASP A 398 6.47 1.81 16.12
CA ASP A 398 5.15 1.59 15.56
C ASP A 398 4.19 1.15 16.68
N GLN A 399 2.89 1.37 16.48
CA GLN A 399 1.87 0.90 17.42
C GLN A 399 1.65 -0.61 17.29
N ASP A 400 1.79 -1.18 16.08
CA ASP A 400 1.68 -2.62 15.86
C ASP A 400 3.00 -3.32 16.23
N PRO A 401 3.01 -4.25 17.20
CA PRO A 401 4.21 -5.02 17.54
C PRO A 401 4.77 -5.82 16.36
N GLN A 402 3.93 -6.25 15.40
CA GLN A 402 4.38 -6.97 14.21
C GLN A 402 5.12 -6.05 13.24
N ALA A 403 4.72 -4.78 13.10
CA ALA A 403 5.48 -3.79 12.34
C ALA A 403 6.89 -3.65 12.91
N VAL A 404 6.99 -3.45 14.23
CA VAL A 404 8.27 -3.31 14.93
C VAL A 404 9.16 -4.55 14.71
N GLN A 405 8.59 -5.76 14.71
CA GLN A 405 9.31 -6.98 14.39
C GLN A 405 9.85 -6.98 12.96
N ILE A 406 9.01 -6.67 11.96
CA ILE A 406 9.41 -6.59 10.54
C ILE A 406 10.48 -5.52 10.34
N ALA A 407 10.32 -4.35 10.95
CA ALA A 407 11.30 -3.27 10.92
C ALA A 407 12.62 -3.68 11.56
N THR A 408 12.60 -4.45 12.66
CA THR A 408 13.83 -5.00 13.24
C THR A 408 14.56 -5.91 12.24
N PHE A 409 13.84 -6.77 11.51
CA PHE A 409 14.45 -7.58 10.46
C PHE A 409 15.04 -6.73 9.33
N ALA A 410 14.37 -5.64 8.94
CA ALA A 410 14.83 -4.75 7.89
C ALA A 410 16.13 -3.99 8.26
N LEU A 411 16.33 -3.72 9.55
CA LEU A 411 17.53 -3.03 10.06
C LEU A 411 18.65 -4.00 10.50
N ALA A 412 18.34 -5.28 10.72
CA ALA A 412 19.32 -6.27 11.11
C ALA A 412 20.41 -6.39 10.03
N LYS A 413 21.67 -6.16 10.41
CA LYS A 413 22.85 -6.41 9.58
C LYS A 413 23.93 -7.07 10.43
N PRO A 414 24.89 -7.82 9.84
CA PRO A 414 26.00 -8.42 10.57
C PRO A 414 26.72 -7.45 11.52
N ALA A 415 26.90 -6.19 11.10
CA ALA A 415 27.56 -5.16 11.89
C ALA A 415 26.81 -4.79 13.19
N PHE A 416 25.50 -5.04 13.27
CA PHE A 416 24.64 -4.69 14.40
C PHE A 416 24.29 -5.89 15.29
N MET A 417 24.81 -7.09 15.00
CA MET A 417 24.47 -8.32 15.77
C MET A 417 24.78 -8.21 17.27
N HIS A 418 25.73 -7.35 17.65
CA HIS A 418 26.14 -7.09 19.02
C HIS A 418 25.73 -5.70 19.54
N MET A 419 24.98 -4.93 18.74
CA MET A 419 24.59 -3.55 19.06
C MET A 419 23.07 -3.42 19.23
N PRO A 420 22.58 -2.68 20.23
CA PRO A 420 21.15 -2.45 20.38
C PRO A 420 20.59 -1.63 19.22
N LEU A 421 19.53 -2.12 18.56
CA LEU A 421 18.71 -1.32 17.66
C LEU A 421 17.62 -0.61 18.47
N ARG A 422 17.43 0.71 18.28
CA ARG A 422 16.38 1.48 18.97
C ARG A 422 15.01 1.33 18.30
N MET A 423 14.54 0.09 18.25
CA MET A 423 13.20 -0.30 17.81
C MET A 423 12.29 -0.50 19.02
N PHE A 424 11.11 0.13 19.04
CA PHE A 424 10.19 0.01 20.17
C PHE A 424 8.72 0.15 19.78
N GLN A 425 7.82 -0.50 20.54
CA GLN A 425 6.38 -0.41 20.31
C GLN A 425 5.79 0.78 21.08
N ARG A 426 5.15 1.72 20.36
CA ARG A 426 4.45 2.85 20.96
C ARG A 426 3.49 3.53 19.97
N ASP A 427 2.36 4.02 20.47
CA ASP A 427 1.51 4.95 19.72
C ASP A 427 2.24 6.28 19.53
N ALA A 428 2.35 6.72 18.27
CA ALA A 428 3.01 7.94 17.85
C ALA A 428 2.48 9.21 18.56
N PHE A 429 1.19 9.25 18.95
CA PHE A 429 0.61 10.37 19.70
C PHE A 429 1.03 10.42 21.18
N THR A 430 1.59 9.34 21.71
CA THR A 430 1.98 9.22 23.12
C THR A 430 3.47 9.49 23.37
N LEU A 431 4.23 9.73 22.29
CA LEU A 431 5.65 10.03 22.36
C LEU A 431 5.89 11.41 23.01
N SER A 432 6.91 11.48 23.87
CA SER A 432 7.37 12.73 24.45
C SER A 432 8.88 12.66 24.75
N PRO A 433 9.61 13.79 24.82
CA PRO A 433 11.05 13.76 25.05
C PRO A 433 11.45 13.08 26.36
N GLY A 434 10.62 13.18 27.40
CA GLY A 434 10.84 12.54 28.69
C GLY A 434 10.36 11.08 28.77
N LEU A 435 9.95 10.47 27.66
CA LEU A 435 9.52 9.08 27.64
C LEU A 435 10.73 8.17 27.86
N ASP A 436 10.69 7.39 28.94
CA ASP A 436 11.65 6.32 29.17
C ASP A 436 11.34 5.13 28.26
N ILE A 437 12.33 4.71 27.48
CA ILE A 437 12.26 3.56 26.58
C ILE A 437 13.26 2.54 27.03
N GLN A 438 12.78 1.31 27.19
CA GLN A 438 13.60 0.20 27.60
C GLN A 438 14.11 -0.56 26.38
N PHE A 439 15.42 -0.76 26.34
CA PHE A 439 16.12 -1.57 25.36
C PHE A 439 16.88 -2.68 26.08
N ARG A 440 17.38 -3.67 25.32
CA ARG A 440 18.21 -4.75 25.85
C ARG A 440 19.52 -4.80 25.07
N ASN A 441 20.62 -5.17 25.71
CA ASN A 441 21.92 -5.27 25.03
C ASN A 441 22.09 -6.65 24.37
N PRO A 442 22.41 -6.76 23.07
CA PRO A 442 22.51 -8.05 22.40
C PRO A 442 23.63 -8.98 22.86
N SER A 443 24.66 -8.40 23.44
CA SER A 443 25.85 -9.15 23.83
C SER A 443 25.68 -9.85 25.17
N ASN A 444 24.81 -9.35 26.06
CA ASN A 444 24.71 -9.85 27.43
C ASN A 444 23.28 -9.91 28.00
N GLY A 445 22.27 -9.53 27.23
CA GLY A 445 20.88 -9.56 27.68
C GLY A 445 20.51 -8.48 28.71
N ALA A 446 21.41 -7.57 29.09
CA ALA A 446 21.14 -6.56 30.11
C ALA A 446 20.11 -5.54 29.61
N LEU A 447 19.08 -5.28 30.42
CA LEU A 447 18.12 -4.21 30.18
C LEU A 447 18.77 -2.87 30.50
N PHE A 448 18.53 -1.89 29.65
CA PHE A 448 18.89 -0.50 29.90
C PHE A 448 17.76 0.41 29.43
N THR A 449 17.65 1.56 30.08
CA THR A 449 16.63 2.55 29.77
C THR A 449 17.30 3.80 29.23
N GLU A 450 16.78 4.34 28.13
CA GLU A 450 17.16 5.63 27.60
C GLU A 450 15.94 6.54 27.59
N GLN A 451 16.13 7.83 27.87
CA GLN A 451 15.11 8.83 27.56
C GLN A 451 15.07 9.05 26.05
N LEU A 452 13.86 9.12 25.49
CA LEU A 452 13.66 9.33 24.06
C LEU A 452 14.35 10.63 23.58
N GLY A 453 14.25 11.71 24.35
CA GLY A 453 14.88 12.99 24.06
C GLY A 453 14.32 13.66 22.81
N THR A 454 15.13 14.52 22.19
CA THR A 454 14.77 15.25 20.97
C THR A 454 15.60 14.83 19.76
N PHE A 455 15.07 15.07 18.56
CA PHE A 455 15.61 14.62 17.29
C PHE A 455 15.89 15.79 16.36
N GLN A 456 17.05 15.78 15.71
CA GLN A 456 17.35 16.72 14.63
C GLN A 456 16.48 16.44 13.41
N THR A 457 16.12 15.17 13.20
CA THR A 457 15.29 14.75 12.06
C THR A 457 14.18 13.82 12.50
N ILE A 458 12.95 14.07 12.03
CA ILE A 458 11.86 13.10 12.07
C ILE A 458 11.41 12.84 10.63
N THR A 459 11.42 11.57 10.20
CA THR A 459 11.02 11.17 8.85
C THR A 459 10.06 9.98 8.89
N SER A 460 8.88 10.08 8.27
CA SER A 460 7.89 9.00 8.37
C SER A 460 6.86 8.97 7.23
N ASN A 461 6.26 7.81 6.99
CA ASN A 461 5.08 7.66 6.15
C ASN A 461 3.84 7.56 7.05
N LEU A 462 2.99 8.60 7.05
CA LEU A 462 1.91 8.70 8.01
C LEU A 462 0.74 7.77 7.65
N PRO A 463 0.03 7.19 8.64
CA PRO A 463 -1.07 6.26 8.39
C PRO A 463 -2.28 6.94 7.75
N PHE A 464 -2.82 6.34 6.68
CA PHE A 464 -4.03 6.81 5.99
C PHE A 464 -5.29 6.18 6.61
N VAL A 465 -5.84 6.81 7.64
CA VAL A 465 -6.97 6.22 8.39
C VAL A 465 -8.30 6.72 7.83
N ALA A 466 -9.09 5.80 7.25
CA ALA A 466 -10.45 6.11 6.78
C ALA A 466 -11.36 6.56 7.93
N GLN A 467 -12.39 7.35 7.61
CA GLN A 467 -13.29 8.00 8.58
C GLN A 467 -13.86 7.07 9.67
N ALA A 468 -14.11 5.80 9.36
CA ALA A 468 -14.62 4.81 10.31
C ALA A 468 -13.63 4.47 11.44
N GLY A 469 -12.32 4.47 11.15
CA GLY A 469 -11.25 4.20 12.14
C GLY A 469 -10.96 5.37 13.08
N ARG A 470 -11.46 6.58 12.76
CA ARG A 470 -11.18 7.80 13.54
C ARG A 470 -11.73 7.78 14.96
N MET A 471 -12.79 7.01 15.22
CA MET A 471 -13.40 6.87 16.55
C MET A 471 -12.38 6.40 17.60
N GLN A 472 -11.40 5.60 17.19
CA GLN A 472 -10.36 5.05 18.08
C GLN A 472 -9.37 6.11 18.58
N TYR A 473 -9.12 7.17 17.79
CA TYR A 473 -8.14 8.21 18.10
C TYR A 473 -8.77 9.45 18.77
N GLY A 474 -10.08 9.45 19.02
CA GLY A 474 -10.84 10.65 19.40
C GLY A 474 -10.32 11.42 20.63
N ASN A 475 -9.70 10.73 21.59
CA ASN A 475 -9.10 11.37 22.78
C ASN A 475 -7.69 11.90 22.50
N ALA A 476 -6.85 11.14 21.79
CA ALA A 476 -5.50 11.55 21.40
C ALA A 476 -5.54 12.81 20.51
N LEU A 477 -6.42 12.83 19.52
CA LEU A 477 -6.61 13.96 18.60
C LEU A 477 -7.03 15.25 19.33
N LYS A 478 -7.88 15.12 20.37
CA LYS A 478 -8.29 16.24 21.22
C LYS A 478 -7.11 16.73 22.07
N GLY A 479 -6.33 15.82 22.65
CA GLY A 479 -5.16 16.15 23.48
C GLY A 479 -4.09 16.93 22.71
N THR A 480 -3.73 16.48 21.51
CA THR A 480 -2.72 17.15 20.67
C THR A 480 -3.10 18.59 20.34
N LEU A 481 -4.37 18.83 19.97
CA LEU A 481 -4.84 20.18 19.63
C LEU A 481 -4.97 21.10 20.84
N VAL A 482 -5.36 20.56 22.00
CA VAL A 482 -5.43 21.34 23.25
C VAL A 482 -4.04 21.81 23.68
N ASN A 483 -3.02 20.95 23.56
CA ASN A 483 -1.65 21.30 23.90
C ASN A 483 -1.01 22.33 22.96
N MET A 484 -1.62 22.56 21.79
CA MET A 484 -1.13 23.44 20.72
C MET A 484 -2.04 24.67 20.53
N GLY A 485 -2.49 25.28 21.62
CA GLY A 485 -3.24 26.55 21.60
C GLY A 485 -4.75 26.43 21.31
N GLY A 486 -5.30 25.21 21.23
CA GLY A 486 -6.72 24.99 21.04
C GLY A 486 -7.22 25.17 19.59
N GLY A 487 -8.46 24.73 19.36
CA GLY A 487 -9.11 24.67 18.06
C GLY A 487 -9.37 23.24 17.59
N LYS A 488 -10.30 23.04 16.66
CA LYS A 488 -10.52 21.76 15.96
C LYS A 488 -10.23 22.02 14.49
N PHE A 489 -9.60 21.08 13.79
CA PHE A 489 -9.73 21.04 12.34
C PHE A 489 -11.21 20.98 11.98
N THR A 490 -11.60 21.67 10.91
CA THR A 490 -12.89 21.46 10.25
C THR A 490 -13.13 19.96 10.04
N GLY A 491 -14.38 19.53 10.21
CA GLY A 491 -14.71 18.11 10.35
C GLY A 491 -14.13 17.22 9.23
N ARG A 492 -13.88 15.94 9.53
CA ARG A 492 -13.35 14.90 8.61
C ARG A 492 -11.85 14.95 8.24
N ALA A 493 -11.03 15.82 8.85
CA ALA A 493 -9.56 15.76 8.74
C ALA A 493 -8.99 14.34 8.97
N ASP A 494 -7.99 13.94 8.18
CA ASP A 494 -7.29 12.65 8.34
C ASP A 494 -6.55 12.60 9.69
N VAL A 495 -6.37 11.42 10.27
CA VAL A 495 -5.54 11.21 11.48
C VAL A 495 -4.11 11.68 11.21
N ALA A 496 -3.60 11.47 9.98
CA ALA A 496 -2.28 11.93 9.55
C ALA A 496 -2.08 13.44 9.72
N ALA A 497 -3.14 14.26 9.62
CA ALA A 497 -3.05 15.72 9.75
C ALA A 497 -2.66 16.18 11.17
N TYR A 498 -2.78 15.32 12.19
CA TYR A 498 -2.53 15.68 13.58
C TYR A 498 -1.11 15.32 14.04
N LEU A 499 -0.50 14.31 13.43
CA LEU A 499 0.82 13.79 13.81
C LEU A 499 1.95 14.82 13.73
N PRO A 500 2.02 15.73 12.72
CA PRO A 500 3.04 16.77 12.70
C PRO A 500 3.07 17.62 13.97
N PHE A 501 1.91 17.86 14.59
CA PHE A 501 1.82 18.62 15.84
C PHE A 501 2.18 17.78 17.07
N ALA A 502 1.92 16.47 17.04
CA ALA A 502 2.39 15.55 18.07
C ALA A 502 3.92 15.40 18.05
N PHE A 503 4.54 15.52 16.88
CA PHE A 503 6.00 15.42 16.71
C PHE A 503 6.76 16.70 17.04
N TYR A 504 6.08 17.85 17.09
CA TYR A 504 6.70 19.15 17.33
C TYR A 504 7.56 19.20 18.63
N PRO A 505 7.12 18.65 19.78
CA PRO A 505 7.94 18.60 20.99
C PRO A 505 9.15 17.67 20.89
N LEU A 506 9.10 16.67 20.01
CA LEU A 506 10.19 15.70 19.79
C LEU A 506 11.29 16.27 18.91
N LEU A 507 11.01 17.28 18.09
CA LEU A 507 12.03 17.93 17.28
C LEU A 507 12.91 18.86 18.12
N ALA A 508 14.22 18.77 17.94
CA ALA A 508 15.18 19.74 18.46
C ALA A 508 14.96 21.11 17.80
N ASP A 509 15.45 22.19 18.41
CA ASP A 509 15.42 23.51 17.80
C ASP A 509 16.22 23.52 16.50
N GLY A 510 15.63 24.05 15.43
CA GLY A 510 16.18 23.95 14.07
C GLY A 510 16.07 22.57 13.42
N GLY A 511 15.41 21.60 14.08
CA GLY A 511 15.16 20.26 13.57
C GLY A 511 14.21 20.26 12.37
N ARG A 512 14.29 19.20 11.56
CA ARG A 512 13.54 19.03 10.31
C ARG A 512 12.57 17.85 10.37
N LEU A 513 11.36 18.08 9.88
CA LEU A 513 10.31 17.09 9.72
C LEU A 513 10.10 16.79 8.24
N GLY A 514 10.20 15.51 7.87
CA GLY A 514 9.82 15.01 6.56
C GLY A 514 8.71 13.98 6.66
N ILE A 515 7.60 14.17 5.97
CA ILE A 515 6.48 13.23 6.05
C ILE A 515 5.90 12.92 4.67
N ILE A 516 5.40 11.71 4.51
CA ILE A 516 4.51 11.34 3.41
C ILE A 516 3.07 11.41 3.92
N ILE A 517 2.21 12.15 3.22
CA ILE A 517 0.79 12.38 3.58
C ILE A 517 -0.10 12.32 2.33
N THR A 518 -1.41 12.08 2.51
CA THR A 518 -2.41 12.06 1.43
C THR A 518 -2.52 13.42 0.74
N ASN A 519 -2.61 13.47 -0.59
CA ASN A 519 -2.72 14.74 -1.33
C ASN A 519 -4.04 15.49 -1.13
N ALA A 520 -5.01 14.91 -0.42
CA ALA A 520 -6.29 15.55 -0.12
C ALA A 520 -6.15 16.88 0.64
N TRP A 521 -5.05 17.11 1.36
CA TRP A 521 -4.81 18.39 2.06
C TRP A 521 -4.66 19.58 1.08
N LEU A 522 -4.28 19.34 -0.18
CA LEU A 522 -4.18 20.40 -1.20
C LEU A 522 -5.56 20.95 -1.61
N GLY A 523 -6.60 20.13 -1.43
CA GLY A 523 -7.90 20.28 -2.07
C GLY A 523 -9.11 20.28 -1.13
N THR A 524 -8.90 20.40 0.19
CA THR A 524 -9.99 20.29 1.20
C THR A 524 -9.95 21.41 2.25
N ASP A 525 -11.09 21.65 2.91
CA ASP A 525 -11.22 22.67 3.97
C ASP A 525 -10.32 22.38 5.17
N TRP A 526 -10.24 21.09 5.57
CA TRP A 526 -9.31 20.69 6.62
C TRP A 526 -7.85 20.87 6.20
N GLY A 527 -7.56 20.76 4.90
CA GLY A 527 -6.25 21.04 4.33
C GLY A 527 -5.85 22.51 4.47
N ASN A 528 -6.82 23.42 4.30
CA ASN A 528 -6.63 24.85 4.55
C ASN A 528 -6.32 25.14 6.03
N ASP A 529 -7.06 24.52 6.95
CA ASP A 529 -6.78 24.62 8.39
C ASP A 529 -5.42 24.01 8.75
N PHE A 530 -5.08 22.87 8.11
CA PHE A 530 -3.82 22.18 8.28
C PHE A 530 -2.64 23.05 7.87
N TYR A 531 -2.68 23.68 6.69
CA TYR A 531 -1.65 24.62 6.25
C TYR A 531 -1.51 25.81 7.20
N ASN A 532 -2.63 26.46 7.55
CA ASN A 532 -2.65 27.62 8.46
C ASN A 532 -2.01 27.30 9.82
N ARG A 533 -2.25 26.09 10.33
CA ARG A 533 -1.66 25.65 11.59
C ARG A 533 -0.20 25.22 11.40
N LEU A 534 0.12 24.52 10.32
CA LEU A 534 1.51 24.16 10.01
C LEU A 534 2.39 25.41 9.96
N SER A 535 1.97 26.48 9.29
CA SER A 535 2.77 27.72 9.15
C SER A 535 3.07 28.42 10.49
N GLN A 536 2.32 28.12 11.56
CA GLN A 536 2.58 28.62 12.92
C GLN A 536 3.66 27.82 13.65
N TYR A 537 3.86 26.55 13.31
CA TYR A 537 4.81 25.65 14.01
C TYR A 537 6.01 25.29 13.14
N TYR A 538 5.87 25.45 11.84
CA TYR A 538 6.80 24.96 10.85
C TYR A 538 6.99 25.98 9.74
N ASP A 539 8.21 26.05 9.24
CA ASP A 539 8.54 26.69 7.98
C ASP A 539 8.53 25.61 6.88
N LEU A 540 7.47 25.59 6.07
CA LEU A 540 7.29 24.61 5.00
C LEU A 540 8.27 24.92 3.86
N LYS A 541 9.26 24.06 3.66
CA LYS A 541 10.30 24.25 2.65
C LYS A 541 9.92 23.68 1.30
N CYS A 542 9.26 22.53 1.30
CA CYS A 542 9.00 21.81 0.06
C CYS A 542 7.75 20.95 0.13
N VAL A 543 7.01 20.91 -0.99
CA VAL A 543 5.91 19.99 -1.27
C VAL A 543 6.25 19.23 -2.54
N ILE A 544 6.38 17.91 -2.46
CA ILE A 544 6.75 17.06 -3.61
C ILE A 544 5.58 16.17 -3.99
N THR A 545 5.31 16.03 -5.28
CA THR A 545 4.33 15.10 -5.83
C THR A 545 4.93 14.25 -6.95
N SER A 546 4.25 13.16 -7.28
CA SER A 546 4.59 12.33 -8.43
C SER A 546 3.96 12.92 -9.69
N GLY A 547 4.76 13.04 -10.76
CA GLY A 547 4.30 13.29 -12.12
C GLY A 547 4.58 12.10 -13.05
N ALA A 548 4.84 10.91 -12.52
CA ALA A 548 5.11 9.69 -13.29
C ALA A 548 4.64 8.45 -12.52
N GLY A 549 3.34 8.13 -12.62
CA GLY A 549 2.73 7.04 -11.87
C GLY A 549 2.52 7.31 -10.37
N ARG A 550 1.77 6.42 -9.71
CA ARG A 550 1.64 6.44 -8.24
C ARG A 550 2.87 5.81 -7.58
N TRP A 551 3.41 6.47 -6.55
CA TRP A 551 4.44 5.89 -5.68
C TRP A 551 3.98 4.58 -5.02
N PHE A 552 2.68 4.46 -4.73
CA PHE A 552 2.09 3.27 -4.10
C PHE A 552 1.09 2.59 -5.05
N ARG A 553 1.58 1.69 -5.93
CA ARG A 553 0.80 1.05 -7.01
C ARG A 553 -0.52 0.39 -6.57
N ASN A 554 -0.54 -0.20 -5.37
CA ASN A 554 -1.70 -0.94 -4.84
C ASN A 554 -2.65 -0.08 -3.98
N SER A 555 -2.34 1.21 -3.77
CA SER A 555 -3.22 2.16 -3.09
C SER A 555 -3.94 3.05 -4.11
N LYS A 556 -5.21 3.36 -3.86
CA LYS A 556 -5.95 4.39 -4.62
C LYS A 556 -5.70 5.82 -4.09
N VAL A 557 -4.85 5.96 -3.07
CA VAL A 557 -4.48 7.24 -2.47
C VAL A 557 -3.25 7.79 -3.17
N VAL A 558 -3.31 9.05 -3.58
CA VAL A 558 -2.16 9.81 -4.07
C VAL A 558 -1.54 10.53 -2.88
N THR A 559 -0.21 10.62 -2.84
CA THR A 559 0.51 11.16 -1.69
C THR A 559 1.45 12.30 -2.09
N ASN A 560 1.83 13.09 -1.10
CA ASN A 560 2.86 14.11 -1.20
C ASN A 560 3.93 13.90 -0.13
N ILE A 561 5.16 14.34 -0.41
CA ILE A 561 6.17 14.56 0.63
C ILE A 561 6.09 16.02 1.06
N LEU A 562 6.10 16.26 2.37
CA LEU A 562 6.27 17.58 2.97
C LEU A 562 7.60 17.64 3.72
N ILE A 563 8.41 18.66 3.44
CA ILE A 563 9.67 18.95 4.16
C ILE A 563 9.52 20.28 4.90
N MET A 564 9.74 20.26 6.21
CA MET A 564 9.43 21.38 7.10
C MET A 564 10.51 21.56 8.15
N ASP A 565 10.86 22.81 8.46
CA ASP A 565 11.75 23.13 9.58
C ASP A 565 10.95 23.59 10.78
N LYS A 566 11.32 23.15 11.99
CA LYS A 566 10.69 23.58 13.24
C LYS A 566 10.89 25.08 13.45
N LYS A 567 9.81 25.81 13.70
CA LYS A 567 9.87 27.20 14.20
C LYS A 567 9.93 27.18 15.72
N THR A 568 10.74 28.04 16.31
CA THR A 568 10.73 28.27 17.78
C THR A 568 9.81 29.42 18.17
N ASP A 569 9.57 30.36 17.23
CA ASP A 569 8.64 31.47 17.37
C ASP A 569 7.53 31.35 16.31
N PRO A 570 6.25 31.25 16.69
CA PRO A 570 5.14 31.23 15.73
C PRO A 570 5.05 32.46 14.83
N ASN A 571 5.62 33.59 15.24
CA ASN A 571 5.66 34.82 14.44
C ASN A 571 6.86 34.89 13.49
N GLN A 572 7.77 33.90 13.53
CA GLN A 572 8.88 33.84 12.58
C GLN A 572 8.33 33.76 11.16
N PRO A 573 8.76 34.66 10.24
CA PRO A 573 8.31 34.60 8.86
C PRO A 573 8.78 33.28 8.23
N SER A 574 7.89 32.63 7.47
CA SER A 574 8.25 31.48 6.65
C SER A 574 9.02 31.95 5.41
N GLY A 575 9.88 31.10 4.88
CA GLY A 575 10.50 31.31 3.57
C GLY A 575 9.59 30.91 2.40
N ASP A 576 10.15 30.93 1.20
CA ASP A 576 9.48 30.44 0.01
C ASP A 576 9.25 28.92 0.09
N VAL A 577 8.16 28.47 -0.54
CA VAL A 577 7.80 27.06 -0.61
C VAL A 577 8.13 26.52 -2.00
N ASN A 578 8.96 25.48 -2.08
CA ASN A 578 9.25 24.79 -3.34
C ASN A 578 8.20 23.71 -3.63
N PHE A 579 7.40 23.89 -4.68
CA PHE A 579 6.54 22.85 -5.22
C PHE A 579 7.29 22.06 -6.29
N VAL A 580 7.37 20.75 -6.09
CA VAL A 580 8.20 19.85 -6.92
C VAL A 580 7.35 18.75 -7.52
N VAL A 581 7.53 18.52 -8.82
CA VAL A 581 6.95 17.39 -9.55
C VAL A 581 8.07 16.47 -10.00
N LEU A 582 8.07 15.22 -9.53
CA LEU A 582 8.99 14.20 -10.04
C LEU A 582 8.46 13.67 -11.37
N THR A 583 9.10 14.02 -12.49
CA THR A 583 8.64 13.69 -13.85
C THR A 583 9.10 12.33 -14.34
N ARG A 584 9.87 11.60 -13.52
CA ARG A 584 10.32 10.23 -13.81
C ARG A 584 9.82 9.23 -12.78
N PRO A 585 9.53 7.98 -13.18
CA PRO A 585 9.17 6.91 -12.26
C PRO A 585 10.25 6.70 -11.20
N LEU A 586 9.86 6.31 -9.98
CA LEU A 586 10.82 6.04 -8.90
C LEU A 586 11.79 4.91 -9.26
N GLU A 587 11.38 3.97 -10.10
CA GLU A 587 12.20 2.84 -10.55
C GLU A 587 13.41 3.28 -11.38
N GLU A 588 13.34 4.45 -12.03
CA GLU A 588 14.49 5.05 -12.71
C GLU A 588 15.48 5.70 -11.73
N MET A 589 15.10 5.86 -10.46
CA MET A 589 15.94 6.31 -9.35
C MET A 589 16.39 5.15 -8.45
N ALA A 590 16.50 3.93 -9.00
CA ALA A 590 16.90 2.75 -8.24
C ALA A 590 18.34 2.86 -7.68
N ASP A 591 19.23 3.57 -8.39
CA ASP A 591 20.59 3.81 -7.95
C ASP A 591 20.69 4.97 -6.94
N ASP A 592 21.56 4.82 -5.94
CA ASP A 592 21.70 5.79 -4.84
C ASP A 592 22.28 7.14 -5.32
N GLU A 593 23.11 7.15 -6.37
CA GLU A 593 23.61 8.38 -6.97
C GLU A 593 22.48 9.20 -7.59
N ALA A 594 21.55 8.54 -8.29
CA ALA A 594 20.39 9.21 -8.88
C ALA A 594 19.50 9.87 -7.82
N VAL A 595 19.27 9.19 -6.69
CA VAL A 595 18.53 9.75 -5.55
C VAL A 595 19.27 10.93 -4.93
N GLN A 596 20.60 10.85 -4.81
CA GLN A 596 21.42 11.94 -4.29
C GLN A 596 21.37 13.18 -5.19
N ILE A 597 21.45 13.01 -6.51
CA ILE A 597 21.32 14.11 -7.47
C ILE A 597 19.93 14.75 -7.35
N ALA A 598 18.87 13.94 -7.28
CA ALA A 598 17.51 14.46 -7.13
C ALA A 598 17.34 15.26 -5.82
N ALA A 599 17.85 14.75 -4.70
CA ALA A 599 17.81 15.46 -3.42
C ALA A 599 18.57 16.80 -3.49
N ALA A 600 19.73 16.83 -4.13
CA ALA A 600 20.52 18.06 -4.30
C ALA A 600 19.80 19.10 -5.17
N GLN A 601 19.17 18.68 -6.28
CA GLN A 601 18.38 19.56 -7.15
C GLN A 601 17.22 20.21 -6.39
N ILE A 602 16.47 19.41 -5.60
CA ILE A 602 15.35 19.90 -4.77
C ILE A 602 15.84 20.88 -3.70
N GLN A 603 16.96 20.57 -3.02
CA GLN A 603 17.52 21.42 -1.97
C GLN A 603 18.00 22.78 -2.49
N LEU A 604 18.59 22.81 -3.69
CA LEU A 604 19.08 24.04 -4.32
C LEU A 604 17.99 24.80 -5.09
N GLY A 605 16.82 24.18 -5.31
CA GLY A 605 15.76 24.73 -6.14
C GLY A 605 16.18 24.87 -7.62
N GLN A 606 17.13 24.04 -8.07
CA GLN A 606 17.72 24.12 -9.41
C GLN A 606 17.51 22.81 -10.15
N THR A 607 16.96 22.89 -11.35
CA THR A 607 16.87 21.76 -12.28
C THR A 607 18.09 21.76 -13.18
N GLN A 608 18.71 20.59 -13.36
CA GLN A 608 19.80 20.42 -14.34
C GLN A 608 19.37 19.55 -15.53
N ASN A 609 18.26 18.80 -15.40
CA ASN A 609 17.74 17.84 -16.38
C ASN A 609 16.19 17.79 -16.32
N ASP A 610 15.57 17.08 -17.27
CA ASP A 610 14.11 16.80 -17.33
C ASP A 610 13.62 15.80 -16.27
N THR A 611 14.30 15.71 -15.12
CA THR A 611 14.01 14.76 -14.03
C THR A 611 12.92 15.27 -13.08
N MET A 612 12.70 16.58 -13.03
CA MET A 612 11.69 17.21 -12.19
C MET A 612 11.38 18.63 -12.65
N MET A 613 10.22 19.13 -12.20
CA MET A 613 9.88 20.56 -12.24
C MET A 613 9.91 21.11 -10.81
N ILE A 614 10.44 22.33 -10.64
CA ILE A 614 10.48 23.03 -9.35
C ILE A 614 9.93 24.44 -9.54
N ARG A 615 8.95 24.83 -8.73
CA ARG A 615 8.43 26.19 -8.63
C ARG A 615 8.55 26.68 -7.19
N ALA A 616 9.28 27.77 -6.98
CA ALA A 616 9.30 28.47 -5.70
C ALA A 616 8.12 29.46 -5.64
N VAL A 617 7.40 29.49 -4.52
CA VAL A 617 6.27 30.41 -4.31
C VAL A 617 6.50 31.17 -3.01
N SER A 618 6.40 32.50 -3.09
CA SER A 618 6.57 33.37 -1.93
C SER A 618 5.39 33.25 -0.96
N GLN A 619 5.59 33.65 0.30
CA GLN A 619 4.49 33.65 1.27
C GLN A 619 3.36 34.63 0.89
N GLU A 620 3.71 35.77 0.29
CA GLU A 620 2.74 36.77 -0.17
C GLU A 620 1.86 36.18 -1.28
N ASP A 621 2.49 35.55 -2.28
CA ASP A 621 1.76 34.91 -3.37
C ASP A 621 0.94 33.72 -2.85
N MET A 622 1.48 32.91 -1.92
CA MET A 622 0.72 31.83 -1.31
C MET A 622 -0.55 32.32 -0.62
N ILE A 623 -0.50 33.47 0.06
CA ILE A 623 -1.71 34.07 0.67
C ILE A 623 -2.70 34.48 -0.43
N ALA A 624 -2.22 35.15 -1.49
CA ALA A 624 -3.06 35.58 -2.60
C ALA A 624 -3.72 34.40 -3.33
N PHE A 625 -2.96 33.35 -3.67
CA PHE A 625 -3.48 32.14 -4.32
C PHE A 625 -4.48 31.40 -3.43
N ARG A 626 -4.25 31.34 -2.12
CA ARG A 626 -5.19 30.67 -1.20
C ARG A 626 -6.53 31.40 -1.09
N ALA A 627 -6.55 32.73 -1.23
CA ALA A 627 -7.79 33.49 -1.25
C ALA A 627 -8.73 33.07 -2.41
N ILE A 628 -8.15 32.61 -3.52
CA ILE A 628 -8.89 32.12 -4.70
C ILE A 628 -8.88 30.58 -4.84
N GLY A 629 -8.51 29.86 -3.77
CA GLY A 629 -8.51 28.39 -3.73
C GLY A 629 -7.41 27.68 -4.50
N LEU A 630 -6.40 28.42 -4.98
CA LEU A 630 -5.33 27.90 -5.82
C LEU A 630 -4.02 27.63 -5.07
N GLY A 631 -3.91 27.93 -3.78
CA GLY A 631 -2.67 27.68 -3.00
C GLY A 631 -2.39 26.20 -2.67
N GLY A 632 -2.94 25.27 -3.44
CA GLY A 632 -2.72 23.83 -3.33
C GLY A 632 -2.21 23.26 -4.65
N ASN A 633 -3.05 22.50 -5.36
CA ASN A 633 -2.66 21.74 -6.55
C ASN A 633 -2.11 22.63 -7.68
N ALA A 634 -2.70 23.81 -7.92
CA ALA A 634 -2.20 24.73 -8.95
C ALA A 634 -0.74 25.16 -8.74
N GLN A 635 -0.18 25.01 -7.54
CA GLN A 635 1.17 25.48 -7.26
C GLN A 635 2.28 24.62 -7.90
N PHE A 636 1.95 23.43 -8.41
CA PHE A 636 2.90 22.57 -9.14
C PHE A 636 3.20 23.04 -10.57
N VAL A 637 2.49 24.05 -11.07
CA VAL A 637 2.72 24.68 -12.38
C VAL A 637 2.85 26.20 -12.23
N ASN A 638 3.36 26.88 -13.25
CA ASN A 638 3.34 28.35 -13.25
C ASN A 638 1.90 28.84 -13.41
N CYS A 639 1.40 29.61 -12.44
CA CYS A 639 0.05 30.17 -12.44
C CYS A 639 -0.01 31.64 -12.00
N ASP A 640 1.13 32.34 -11.98
CA ASP A 640 1.24 33.73 -11.47
C ASP A 640 0.32 34.69 -12.22
N TRP A 641 0.14 34.42 -13.50
CA TRP A 641 -0.72 35.20 -14.38
C TRP A 641 -2.16 35.33 -13.88
N ILE A 642 -2.66 34.39 -13.08
CA ILE A 642 -4.05 34.39 -12.64
C ILE A 642 -4.35 35.51 -11.63
N LEU A 643 -3.35 35.94 -10.86
CA LEU A 643 -3.51 36.98 -9.83
C LEU A 643 -3.76 38.36 -10.44
N ASN A 644 -3.41 38.56 -11.71
CA ASN A 644 -3.60 39.81 -12.44
C ASN A 644 -4.90 39.85 -13.25
N LEU A 645 -5.71 38.78 -13.21
CA LEU A 645 -6.94 38.71 -14.00
C LEU A 645 -8.11 39.42 -13.30
N PRO A 646 -9.06 40.00 -14.06
CA PRO A 646 -10.27 40.60 -13.53
C PRO A 646 -11.27 39.51 -13.12
N LEU A 647 -11.04 38.91 -11.95
CA LEU A 647 -11.84 37.81 -11.43
C LEU A 647 -12.85 38.27 -10.38
N VAL A 648 -14.04 37.66 -10.42
CA VAL A 648 -15.10 37.83 -9.43
C VAL A 648 -15.45 36.48 -8.79
N PRO A 649 -15.70 36.39 -7.46
CA PRO A 649 -16.12 35.15 -6.83
C PRO A 649 -17.47 34.68 -7.37
N LEU A 650 -17.59 33.39 -7.67
CA LEU A 650 -18.78 32.81 -8.32
C LEU A 650 -20.06 33.02 -7.49
N ASN A 651 -19.94 32.98 -6.16
CA ASN A 651 -21.05 33.15 -5.22
C ASN A 651 -21.64 34.58 -5.16
N THR A 652 -21.00 35.55 -5.81
CA THR A 652 -21.55 36.91 -5.95
C THR A 652 -22.50 37.02 -7.14
N VAL A 653 -22.41 36.09 -8.10
CA VAL A 653 -23.24 36.04 -9.31
C VAL A 653 -24.31 34.95 -9.21
N PHE A 654 -23.97 33.81 -8.61
CA PHE A 654 -24.83 32.64 -8.52
C PHE A 654 -25.08 32.21 -7.06
N ASP A 655 -26.32 31.84 -6.76
CA ASP A 655 -26.68 31.03 -5.60
C ASP A 655 -26.28 29.58 -5.89
N ILE A 656 -25.25 29.13 -5.16
CA ILE A 656 -24.61 27.83 -5.36
C ILE A 656 -25.18 26.88 -4.33
N LYS A 657 -25.84 25.83 -4.80
CA LYS A 657 -26.44 24.80 -3.94
C LYS A 657 -25.85 23.44 -4.24
N ARG A 658 -26.11 22.48 -3.36
CA ARG A 658 -25.83 21.07 -3.66
C ARG A 658 -27.02 20.51 -4.41
N GLY A 659 -26.79 19.68 -5.43
CA GLY A 659 -27.86 18.93 -6.07
C GLY A 659 -28.63 18.04 -5.09
N GLU A 660 -29.77 17.53 -5.55
CA GLU A 660 -30.76 16.83 -4.76
C GLU A 660 -30.17 15.59 -4.06
N ARG A 661 -30.28 15.57 -2.73
CA ARG A 661 -29.89 14.46 -1.87
C ARG A 661 -31.10 14.01 -1.07
N ARG A 662 -31.91 13.13 -1.66
CA ARG A 662 -33.17 12.69 -1.07
C ARG A 662 -33.01 11.43 -0.21
N GLY A 663 -32.04 10.58 -0.53
CA GLY A 663 -31.74 9.38 0.26
C GLY A 663 -32.63 8.18 -0.04
N GLU A 664 -33.59 8.32 -0.95
CA GLU A 664 -34.44 7.23 -1.47
C GLU A 664 -34.58 7.39 -2.99
N ASN A 665 -33.56 7.00 -3.74
CA ASN A 665 -33.49 7.31 -5.18
C ASN A 665 -34.63 6.64 -5.96
N ASP A 666 -35.05 5.43 -5.57
CA ASP A 666 -36.05 4.66 -6.29
C ASP A 666 -37.43 5.35 -6.29
N LEU A 667 -37.75 6.12 -5.23
CA LEU A 667 -38.97 6.93 -5.18
C LEU A 667 -38.90 8.15 -6.10
N PHE A 668 -37.77 8.85 -6.10
CA PHE A 668 -37.64 10.15 -6.76
C PHE A 668 -37.19 10.05 -8.20
N TYR A 669 -36.54 8.96 -8.62
CA TYR A 669 -36.01 8.75 -9.95
C TYR A 669 -36.65 7.48 -10.53
N PRO A 670 -37.91 7.56 -11.00
CA PRO A 670 -38.64 6.39 -11.46
C PRO A 670 -37.96 5.77 -12.69
N GLU A 671 -38.06 4.43 -12.82
CA GLU A 671 -37.65 3.71 -14.03
C GLU A 671 -38.70 3.86 -15.13
N ASP A 672 -38.31 3.63 -16.38
CA ASP A 672 -39.21 3.67 -17.53
C ASP A 672 -40.45 2.77 -17.32
N GLY A 673 -41.63 3.27 -17.69
CA GLY A 673 -42.89 2.52 -17.56
C GLY A 673 -43.59 2.66 -16.19
N HIS A 674 -43.34 3.75 -15.46
CA HIS A 674 -43.86 4.00 -14.11
C HIS A 674 -45.36 4.36 -13.99
N ASP A 675 -46.13 4.44 -15.07
CA ASP A 675 -47.57 4.80 -15.13
C ASP A 675 -48.00 6.13 -14.46
N ILE A 676 -47.06 6.90 -13.88
CA ILE A 676 -47.28 8.24 -13.30
C ILE A 676 -47.70 9.24 -14.38
N GLU A 677 -48.63 10.14 -14.03
CA GLU A 677 -49.06 11.24 -14.88
C GLU A 677 -47.91 12.21 -15.21
N ALA A 678 -47.82 12.61 -16.48
CA ALA A 678 -46.72 13.43 -17.00
C ALA A 678 -46.52 14.78 -16.29
N GLU A 679 -47.55 15.34 -15.64
CA GLU A 679 -47.43 16.60 -14.90
C GLU A 679 -46.52 16.51 -13.67
N TYR A 680 -46.37 15.31 -13.09
CA TYR A 680 -45.49 15.02 -11.95
C TYR A 680 -44.10 14.56 -12.34
N ILE A 681 -43.87 14.39 -13.64
CA ILE A 681 -42.58 14.01 -14.18
C ILE A 681 -41.85 15.25 -14.64
N LYS A 682 -40.62 15.39 -14.12
CA LYS A 682 -39.73 16.52 -14.43
C LYS A 682 -38.39 15.98 -14.90
N PRO A 683 -37.70 16.73 -15.78
CA PRO A 683 -36.37 16.34 -16.23
C PRO A 683 -35.36 16.29 -15.08
N LEU A 684 -34.40 15.35 -15.18
CA LEU A 684 -33.31 15.12 -14.25
C LEU A 684 -31.99 14.95 -14.99
N ALA A 685 -30.94 15.63 -14.52
CA ALA A 685 -29.56 15.33 -14.84
C ALA A 685 -28.86 14.67 -13.64
N LYS A 686 -28.27 13.49 -13.84
CA LYS A 686 -27.71 12.68 -12.74
C LYS A 686 -26.18 12.65 -12.75
N SER A 687 -25.55 12.82 -13.90
CA SER A 687 -24.09 12.63 -13.98
C SER A 687 -23.41 13.39 -15.12
N PRO A 688 -22.09 13.68 -15.00
CA PRO A 688 -21.33 14.31 -16.07
C PRO A 688 -21.30 13.49 -17.37
N THR A 689 -21.55 12.18 -17.32
CA THR A 689 -21.57 11.30 -18.49
C THR A 689 -22.81 11.48 -19.36
N GLU A 690 -23.82 12.22 -18.89
CA GLU A 690 -25.02 12.55 -19.69
C GLU A 690 -24.79 13.76 -20.61
N PHE A 691 -23.64 14.43 -20.48
CA PHE A 691 -23.26 15.56 -21.33
C PHE A 691 -22.29 15.05 -22.40
N ASP A 692 -22.79 14.85 -23.61
CA ASP A 692 -21.97 14.70 -24.81
C ASP A 692 -21.51 16.07 -25.33
N ARG A 693 -22.37 17.10 -25.18
CA ARG A 693 -22.12 18.50 -25.56
C ARG A 693 -22.25 19.44 -24.36
N LEU A 694 -21.81 20.70 -24.52
CA LEU A 694 -21.90 21.73 -23.48
C LEU A 694 -23.36 22.08 -23.09
N CYS A 695 -24.28 21.93 -24.03
CA CYS A 695 -25.73 21.97 -23.80
C CYS A 695 -26.31 20.59 -24.08
N ALA A 696 -26.96 19.98 -23.09
CA ALA A 696 -27.55 18.64 -23.24
C ALA A 696 -29.00 18.62 -22.74
N PRO A 697 -29.91 17.91 -23.44
CA PRO A 697 -31.22 17.62 -22.90
C PRO A 697 -31.10 16.61 -21.76
N PRO A 698 -31.83 16.80 -20.65
CA PRO A 698 -31.90 15.82 -19.58
C PRO A 698 -32.52 14.51 -20.10
N THR A 699 -31.82 13.39 -19.89
CA THR A 699 -32.23 12.07 -20.39
C THR A 699 -32.97 11.22 -19.37
N LYS A 700 -33.08 11.71 -18.13
CA LYS A 700 -33.75 11.02 -17.03
C LYS A 700 -34.88 11.84 -16.48
N GLU A 701 -35.72 11.14 -15.72
CA GLU A 701 -36.93 11.67 -15.14
C GLU A 701 -36.85 11.65 -13.61
N ALA A 702 -37.52 12.63 -13.00
CA ALA A 702 -37.71 12.74 -11.57
C ALA A 702 -39.18 12.94 -11.24
N PHE A 703 -39.63 12.25 -10.20
CA PHE A 703 -40.96 12.41 -9.63
C PHE A 703 -41.01 13.64 -8.72
N SER A 704 -41.91 14.56 -9.01
CA SER A 704 -42.09 15.83 -8.31
C SER A 704 -43.57 16.16 -8.14
N CYS A 705 -44.11 15.86 -6.97
CA CYS A 705 -45.50 16.14 -6.63
C CYS A 705 -45.61 16.96 -5.33
N SER A 706 -46.30 18.11 -5.39
CA SER A 706 -46.61 18.95 -4.23
C SER A 706 -48.03 18.77 -3.69
N ARG A 707 -48.87 17.99 -4.39
CA ARG A 707 -50.26 17.77 -4.03
C ARG A 707 -50.39 16.75 -2.90
N SER A 708 -51.42 16.88 -2.08
CA SER A 708 -51.78 15.85 -1.10
C SER A 708 -52.38 14.62 -1.79
N LEU A 709 -52.47 13.48 -1.09
CA LEU A 709 -53.15 12.30 -1.61
C LEU A 709 -54.63 12.58 -1.89
N GLU A 710 -55.30 13.38 -1.06
CA GLU A 710 -56.70 13.79 -1.25
C GLU A 710 -56.88 14.60 -2.56
N GLU A 711 -55.98 15.54 -2.83
CA GLU A 711 -56.02 16.33 -4.07
C GLU A 711 -55.76 15.47 -5.31
N LEU A 712 -54.87 14.46 -5.21
CA LEU A 712 -54.63 13.52 -6.31
C LEU A 712 -55.85 12.63 -6.57
N GLU A 713 -56.58 12.23 -5.53
CA GLU A 713 -57.82 11.45 -5.65
C GLU A 713 -58.93 12.26 -6.34
N GLU A 714 -59.10 13.54 -5.96
CA GLU A 714 -60.06 14.44 -6.59
C GLU A 714 -59.79 14.66 -8.09
N LEU A 715 -58.51 14.65 -8.48
CA LEU A 715 -58.08 14.79 -9.87
C LEU A 715 -58.10 13.47 -10.66
N GLY A 716 -58.29 12.33 -9.98
CA GLY A 716 -58.26 11.00 -10.60
C GLY A 716 -56.85 10.55 -11.02
N HIS A 717 -55.80 11.09 -10.39
CA HIS A 717 -54.40 10.81 -10.73
C HIS A 717 -53.89 9.53 -10.06
N THR A 718 -54.42 8.39 -10.54
CA THR A 718 -54.18 7.07 -9.96
C THR A 718 -52.74 6.58 -10.09
N GLY A 719 -51.98 7.03 -11.10
CA GLY A 719 -50.58 6.65 -11.29
C GLY A 719 -49.71 7.19 -10.16
N ALA A 720 -49.76 8.49 -9.89
CA ALA A 720 -49.06 9.13 -8.78
C ALA A 720 -49.46 8.57 -7.41
N ILE A 721 -50.76 8.30 -7.18
CA ILE A 721 -51.24 7.70 -5.93
C ILE A 721 -50.61 6.33 -5.70
N ASN A 722 -50.67 5.46 -6.71
CA ASN A 722 -50.10 4.11 -6.63
C ASN A 722 -48.59 4.17 -6.38
N TRP A 723 -47.88 5.06 -7.08
CA TRP A 723 -46.46 5.28 -6.90
C TRP A 723 -46.12 5.68 -5.47
N ILE A 724 -46.78 6.72 -4.93
CA ILE A 724 -46.54 7.19 -3.55
C ILE A 724 -46.79 6.07 -2.53
N ASN A 725 -47.90 5.33 -2.69
CA ASN A 725 -48.28 4.27 -1.76
C ASN A 725 -47.28 3.10 -1.76
N ASN A 726 -46.65 2.79 -2.89
CA ASN A 726 -45.62 1.74 -2.97
C ASN A 726 -44.40 2.02 -2.08
N PHE A 727 -44.11 3.29 -1.78
CA PHE A 727 -42.98 3.71 -0.95
C PHE A 727 -43.39 4.21 0.45
N ALA A 728 -44.69 4.19 0.79
CA ALA A 728 -45.25 4.77 2.01
C ALA A 728 -45.01 3.93 3.28
N THR A 729 -43.78 3.51 3.52
CA THR A 729 -43.40 2.84 4.78
C THR A 729 -43.13 3.87 5.88
N GLN A 730 -43.37 3.50 7.14
CA GLN A 730 -43.14 4.41 8.28
C GLN A 730 -41.69 4.91 8.35
N GLU A 731 -40.72 4.08 7.97
CA GLU A 731 -39.31 4.44 7.93
C GLU A 731 -39.02 5.52 6.88
N ILE A 732 -39.49 5.34 5.65
CA ILE A 732 -39.30 6.29 4.55
C ILE A 732 -40.00 7.63 4.86
N ILE A 733 -41.24 7.58 5.36
CA ILE A 733 -41.98 8.78 5.73
C ILE A 733 -41.23 9.57 6.80
N ASN A 734 -40.77 8.92 7.87
CA ASN A 734 -40.02 9.59 8.93
C ASN A 734 -38.70 10.19 8.42
N LYS A 735 -38.02 9.50 7.50
CA LYS A 735 -36.74 9.91 6.89
C LYS A 735 -36.88 11.12 5.96
N LEU A 736 -37.98 11.19 5.19
CA LEU A 736 -38.17 12.19 4.12
C LEU A 736 -39.04 13.38 4.52
N SER A 737 -39.84 13.25 5.59
CA SER A 737 -40.76 14.31 6.05
C SER A 737 -40.04 15.62 6.33
N ARG A 738 -40.59 16.71 5.79
CA ARG A 738 -40.14 18.09 6.04
C ARG A 738 -41.31 18.96 6.43
N LYS A 739 -41.08 19.93 7.32
CA LYS A 739 -42.13 20.83 7.79
C LYS A 739 -42.76 21.58 6.60
N GLY A 740 -44.07 21.47 6.44
CA GLY A 740 -44.85 22.20 5.44
C GLY A 740 -44.73 21.68 4.00
N LYS A 741 -44.19 20.47 3.78
CA LYS A 741 -44.10 19.82 2.47
C LYS A 741 -44.56 18.38 2.57
N GLN A 742 -45.03 17.80 1.47
CA GLN A 742 -45.26 16.35 1.42
C GLN A 742 -43.92 15.61 1.53
N TRP A 743 -43.90 14.45 2.18
CA TRP A 743 -42.65 13.67 2.36
C TRP A 743 -42.07 13.19 1.01
N TYR A 744 -42.91 13.07 -0.03
CA TYR A 744 -42.53 12.76 -1.41
C TYR A 744 -42.36 14.01 -2.30
N GLN A 745 -42.39 15.23 -1.76
CA GLN A 745 -42.33 16.44 -2.57
C GLN A 745 -40.89 16.83 -2.96
N MET A 746 -40.64 16.94 -4.27
CA MET A 746 -39.55 17.74 -4.84
C MET A 746 -40.10 19.10 -5.29
N ASP A 747 -39.28 20.13 -5.15
CA ASP A 747 -39.69 21.52 -5.39
C ASP A 747 -39.08 22.01 -6.68
N THR A 748 -39.89 22.36 -7.67
CA THR A 748 -39.41 22.75 -9.00
C THR A 748 -38.54 24.02 -8.97
N ASP A 749 -38.60 24.81 -7.90
CA ASP A 749 -37.73 25.97 -7.68
C ASP A 749 -36.24 25.59 -7.56
N THR A 750 -35.92 24.32 -7.29
CA THR A 750 -34.53 23.83 -7.24
C THR A 750 -33.98 23.42 -8.61
N MET A 751 -34.82 23.39 -9.65
CA MET A 751 -34.38 23.09 -11.02
C MET A 751 -33.47 24.20 -11.53
N THR A 752 -32.42 23.83 -12.26
CA THR A 752 -31.39 24.77 -12.74
C THR A 752 -31.11 24.58 -14.22
N ASP A 753 -30.44 25.58 -14.81
CA ASP A 753 -29.96 25.54 -16.18
C ASP A 753 -28.46 25.24 -16.23
N LEU A 754 -27.66 25.72 -15.28
CA LEU A 754 -26.20 25.56 -15.27
C LEU A 754 -25.75 24.64 -14.14
N VAL A 755 -24.80 23.77 -14.46
CA VAL A 755 -24.24 22.81 -13.51
C VAL A 755 -22.73 22.71 -13.58
N MET A 756 -22.11 22.71 -12.41
CA MET A 756 -20.76 22.19 -12.22
C MET A 756 -20.82 20.77 -11.65
N PHE A 757 -19.68 20.09 -11.64
CA PHE A 757 -19.56 18.72 -11.16
C PHE A 757 -18.65 18.67 -9.93
N ILE A 758 -18.91 17.74 -9.01
CA ILE A 758 -17.99 17.53 -7.87
C ILE A 758 -16.84 16.56 -8.23
N ASN A 759 -16.92 15.90 -9.38
CA ASN A 759 -15.87 15.03 -9.89
C ASN A 759 -15.67 15.24 -11.39
N PHE A 760 -14.45 15.58 -11.80
CA PHE A 760 -14.08 15.74 -13.20
C PHE A 760 -13.14 14.62 -13.67
N GLY A 761 -13.37 14.15 -14.89
CA GLY A 761 -12.56 13.11 -15.53
C GLY A 761 -11.52 13.70 -16.47
N ARG A 762 -11.56 13.26 -17.73
CA ARG A 762 -10.73 13.79 -18.83
C ARG A 762 -11.28 15.07 -19.46
N ARG A 763 -12.53 15.42 -19.15
CA ARG A 763 -13.25 16.59 -19.66
C ARG A 763 -13.45 17.56 -18.50
N LEU A 764 -13.14 18.84 -18.72
CA LEU A 764 -13.39 19.95 -17.81
C LEU A 764 -14.35 20.90 -18.51
N PHE A 765 -15.53 21.13 -17.92
CA PHE A 765 -16.55 22.00 -18.51
C PHE A 765 -17.63 22.35 -17.48
N VAL A 766 -18.38 23.40 -17.76
CA VAL A 766 -19.65 23.70 -17.09
C VAL A 766 -20.79 23.36 -18.04
N GLY A 767 -21.64 22.44 -17.62
CA GLY A 767 -22.75 21.93 -18.42
C GLY A 767 -23.97 22.83 -18.32
N ARG A 768 -24.76 22.90 -19.40
CA ARG A 768 -26.09 23.48 -19.41
C ARG A 768 -27.15 22.43 -19.72
N VAL A 769 -28.19 22.37 -18.91
CA VAL A 769 -29.34 21.47 -19.10
C VAL A 769 -30.51 22.26 -19.68
N MET A 770 -31.06 21.79 -20.80
CA MET A 770 -32.15 22.47 -21.51
C MET A 770 -33.25 21.46 -21.87
N PRO A 771 -34.50 21.63 -21.38
CA PRO A 771 -34.97 22.65 -20.45
C PRO A 771 -34.35 22.50 -19.05
N ARG A 772 -34.58 23.49 -18.15
CA ARG A 772 -34.11 23.41 -16.75
C ARG A 772 -34.50 22.07 -16.15
N ALA A 773 -33.64 21.49 -15.32
CA ALA A 773 -33.80 20.15 -14.77
C ALA A 773 -33.48 20.10 -13.28
N PHE A 774 -34.02 19.09 -12.59
CA PHE A 774 -33.44 18.66 -11.31
C PHE A 774 -32.05 18.09 -11.54
N VAL A 775 -31.19 18.17 -10.51
CA VAL A 775 -29.81 17.70 -10.63
C VAL A 775 -29.43 16.87 -9.42
N ASP A 776 -28.77 15.73 -9.63
CA ASP A 776 -28.34 14.83 -8.54
C ASP A 776 -27.25 15.48 -7.66
N GLN A 777 -27.09 14.99 -6.42
CA GLN A 777 -26.05 15.41 -5.47
C GLN A 777 -24.59 15.36 -5.99
N ARG A 778 -24.33 14.73 -7.14
CA ARG A 778 -23.04 14.75 -7.86
C ARG A 778 -22.81 16.02 -8.67
N LEU A 779 -23.84 16.83 -8.87
CA LEU A 779 -23.82 18.11 -9.55
C LEU A 779 -24.02 19.26 -8.55
N VAL A 780 -23.56 20.44 -8.96
CA VAL A 780 -23.64 21.69 -8.22
C VAL A 780 -24.41 22.68 -9.10
N PRO A 781 -25.72 22.92 -8.85
CA PRO A 781 -26.52 23.90 -9.57
C PRO A 781 -25.99 25.32 -9.35
N LEU A 782 -25.98 26.10 -10.44
CA LEU A 782 -25.62 27.51 -10.46
C LEU A 782 -26.86 28.33 -10.84
N ASN A 783 -27.54 28.92 -9.86
CA ASN A 783 -28.74 29.72 -10.10
C ASN A 783 -28.39 31.21 -10.01
N PRO A 784 -28.65 32.04 -11.05
CA PRO A 784 -28.37 33.46 -10.97
C PRO A 784 -29.06 34.13 -9.79
N ILE A 785 -28.34 34.97 -9.05
CA ILE A 785 -28.91 35.78 -7.95
C ILE A 785 -29.78 36.92 -8.52
N ASN A 786 -29.34 37.49 -9.64
CA ASN A 786 -30.01 38.55 -10.39
C ASN A 786 -30.22 38.11 -11.84
N GLU A 787 -30.98 38.89 -12.60
CA GLU A 787 -31.09 38.70 -14.04
C GLU A 787 -29.72 38.98 -14.70
N ILE A 788 -29.23 38.00 -15.46
CA ILE A 788 -27.93 38.04 -16.14
C ILE A 788 -28.05 37.47 -17.56
N ASP A 789 -27.10 37.81 -18.43
CA ASP A 789 -26.90 37.12 -19.70
C ASP A 789 -26.32 35.72 -19.43
N ILE A 790 -27.20 34.73 -19.32
CA ILE A 790 -26.82 33.35 -18.98
C ILE A 790 -25.93 32.72 -20.06
N ASP A 791 -26.07 33.13 -21.32
CA ASP A 791 -25.27 32.60 -22.44
C ASP A 791 -23.83 33.11 -22.34
N LEU A 792 -23.65 34.40 -22.03
CA LEU A 792 -22.33 34.97 -21.78
C LEU A 792 -21.66 34.31 -20.56
N HIS A 793 -22.37 34.13 -19.45
CA HIS A 793 -21.79 33.50 -18.26
C HIS A 793 -21.45 32.03 -18.48
N HIS A 794 -22.27 31.30 -19.25
CA HIS A 794 -21.97 29.92 -19.67
C HIS A 794 -20.70 29.86 -20.51
N ALA A 795 -20.51 30.82 -21.41
CA ALA A 795 -19.28 30.95 -22.18
C ALA A 795 -18.06 31.21 -21.27
N LEU A 796 -18.12 32.26 -20.43
CA LEU A 796 -16.99 32.62 -19.55
C LEU A 796 -16.56 31.48 -18.63
N LEU A 797 -17.52 30.73 -18.07
CA LEU A 797 -17.27 29.55 -17.24
C LEU A 797 -16.63 28.36 -17.99
N ASN A 798 -16.70 28.34 -19.32
CA ASN A 798 -16.07 27.35 -20.18
C ASN A 798 -14.78 27.86 -20.86
N SER A 799 -14.28 29.03 -20.47
CA SER A 799 -12.94 29.50 -20.87
C SER A 799 -11.83 28.58 -20.34
N ALA A 800 -10.68 28.53 -21.03
CA ALA A 800 -9.51 27.82 -20.52
C ALA A 800 -9.03 28.35 -19.16
N ILE A 801 -9.26 29.63 -18.86
CA ILE A 801 -8.99 30.23 -17.54
C ILE A 801 -9.87 29.58 -16.47
N SER A 802 -11.18 29.47 -16.70
CA SER A 802 -12.08 28.79 -15.76
C SER A 802 -11.77 27.31 -15.62
N MET A 803 -11.37 26.63 -16.71
CA MET A 803 -10.93 25.24 -16.64
C MET A 803 -9.66 25.08 -15.78
N PHE A 804 -8.71 26.01 -15.89
CA PHE A 804 -7.53 26.05 -15.02
C PHE A 804 -7.91 26.24 -13.54
N ILE A 805 -8.84 27.16 -13.23
CA ILE A 805 -9.30 27.37 -11.85
C ILE A 805 -9.97 26.10 -11.29
N ILE A 806 -10.81 25.43 -12.09
CA ILE A 806 -11.46 24.16 -11.70
C ILE A 806 -10.40 23.11 -11.36
N GLU A 807 -9.45 22.88 -12.27
CA GLU A 807 -8.37 21.90 -12.09
C GLU A 807 -7.46 22.24 -10.89
N GLY A 808 -7.16 23.52 -10.72
CA GLY A 808 -6.28 24.06 -9.69
C GLY A 808 -6.85 24.02 -8.28
N MET A 809 -8.17 24.20 -8.12
CA MET A 809 -8.77 24.19 -6.80
C MET A 809 -8.95 22.76 -6.26
N GLY A 810 -9.07 21.75 -7.12
CA GLY A 810 -9.32 20.37 -6.71
C GLY A 810 -8.05 19.60 -6.34
N PHE A 811 -8.22 18.31 -6.07
CA PHE A 811 -7.11 17.38 -5.94
C PHE A 811 -7.38 16.07 -6.70
N GLY A 812 -6.33 15.45 -7.22
CA GLY A 812 -6.42 14.19 -7.95
C GLY A 812 -6.63 12.99 -7.03
N ARG A 813 -7.58 12.11 -7.36
CA ARG A 813 -7.70 10.76 -6.75
C ARG A 813 -6.86 9.75 -7.54
N GLY A 814 -6.52 8.61 -6.94
CA GLY A 814 -5.74 7.55 -7.61
C GLY A 814 -6.42 6.84 -8.79
N GLN A 815 -7.59 7.33 -9.23
CA GLN A 815 -8.24 6.93 -10.49
C GLN A 815 -8.17 8.06 -11.54
N GLY A 816 -7.38 9.11 -11.27
CA GLY A 816 -7.20 10.27 -12.14
C GLY A 816 -8.44 11.16 -12.25
N ALA A 817 -9.41 11.03 -11.34
CA ALA A 817 -10.54 11.94 -11.23
C ALA A 817 -10.17 13.10 -10.31
N LEU A 818 -10.51 14.32 -10.71
CA LEU A 818 -10.44 15.50 -9.86
C LEU A 818 -11.57 15.43 -8.84
N ASP A 819 -11.28 15.72 -7.58
CA ASP A 819 -12.27 15.74 -6.50
C ASP A 819 -12.49 17.16 -5.98
N LEU A 820 -13.76 17.54 -5.94
CA LEU A 820 -14.27 18.81 -5.46
C LEU A 820 -15.48 18.57 -4.58
N ASN A 821 -15.95 19.63 -3.93
CA ASN A 821 -17.21 19.61 -3.22
C ASN A 821 -17.93 20.95 -3.40
N LYS A 822 -19.23 20.98 -3.06
CA LYS A 822 -20.07 22.17 -3.20
C LYS A 822 -19.50 23.40 -2.48
N ASN A 823 -19.10 23.25 -1.22
CA ASN A 823 -18.59 24.37 -0.42
C ASN A 823 -17.30 24.92 -1.04
N ARG A 824 -16.42 24.04 -1.51
CA ARG A 824 -15.17 24.47 -2.16
C ARG A 824 -15.43 25.25 -3.45
N ILE A 825 -16.41 24.83 -4.26
CA ILE A 825 -16.84 25.59 -5.43
C ILE A 825 -17.44 26.93 -5.02
N GLU A 826 -18.31 26.95 -4.01
CA GLU A 826 -18.95 28.17 -3.52
C GLU A 826 -17.98 29.19 -2.93
N ASP A 827 -16.99 28.73 -2.17
CA ASP A 827 -16.07 29.58 -1.42
C ASP A 827 -14.91 30.08 -2.31
N TYR A 828 -14.51 29.30 -3.32
CA TYR A 828 -13.26 29.54 -4.04
C TYR A 828 -13.36 29.59 -5.57
N MET A 829 -14.44 29.16 -6.20
CA MET A 829 -14.54 29.30 -7.66
C MET A 829 -14.63 30.78 -8.02
N HIS A 830 -13.85 31.17 -9.01
CA HIS A 830 -13.84 32.52 -9.58
C HIS A 830 -14.07 32.44 -11.08
N MET A 831 -14.62 33.51 -11.65
CA MET A 831 -14.78 33.66 -13.09
C MET A 831 -14.37 35.07 -13.53
N LEU A 832 -14.11 35.25 -14.81
CA LEU A 832 -13.88 36.57 -15.37
C LEU A 832 -15.12 37.45 -15.15
N ASP A 833 -14.90 38.68 -14.68
CA ASP A 833 -15.96 39.63 -14.35
C ASP A 833 -16.61 40.19 -15.62
N ALA A 834 -17.80 39.68 -15.95
CA ALA A 834 -18.56 40.12 -17.12
C ALA A 834 -18.86 41.63 -17.14
N SER A 835 -18.84 42.31 -15.98
CA SER A 835 -19.08 43.76 -15.91
C SER A 835 -17.94 44.60 -16.49
N GLN A 836 -16.76 44.01 -16.71
CA GLN A 836 -15.62 44.66 -17.35
C GLN A 836 -15.69 44.62 -18.89
N LEU A 837 -16.65 43.88 -19.46
CA LEU A 837 -16.79 43.74 -20.91
C LEU A 837 -17.63 44.88 -21.52
N SER A 838 -17.25 45.30 -22.72
CA SER A 838 -18.14 46.05 -23.59
C SER A 838 -19.24 45.14 -24.16
N GLU A 839 -20.35 45.73 -24.60
CA GLU A 839 -21.44 45.00 -25.28
C GLU A 839 -20.95 44.28 -26.55
N GLU A 840 -20.04 44.93 -27.29
CA GLU A 840 -19.36 44.34 -28.45
C GLU A 840 -18.49 43.14 -28.04
N GLY A 841 -17.72 43.25 -26.95
CA GLY A 841 -16.91 42.17 -26.42
C GLY A 841 -17.74 40.97 -25.97
N GLY A 842 -18.83 41.21 -25.23
CA GLY A 842 -19.77 40.16 -24.82
C GLY A 842 -20.42 39.46 -26.01
N THR A 843 -20.76 40.19 -27.06
CA THR A 843 -21.31 39.63 -28.30
C THR A 843 -20.27 38.80 -29.06
N ALA A 844 -19.03 39.28 -29.15
CA ALA A 844 -17.94 38.56 -29.80
C ALA A 844 -17.65 37.22 -29.09
N ILE A 845 -17.62 37.21 -27.75
CA ILE A 845 -17.43 36.00 -26.94
C ILE A 845 -18.55 34.99 -27.21
N LYS A 846 -19.82 35.42 -27.19
CA LYS A 846 -20.96 34.52 -27.47
C LYS A 846 -20.90 33.93 -28.88
N ASN A 847 -20.55 34.73 -29.88
CA ASN A 847 -20.40 34.27 -31.26
C ASN A 847 -19.26 33.25 -31.41
N ALA A 848 -18.13 33.48 -30.73
CA ALA A 848 -17.01 32.56 -30.73
C ALA A 848 -17.29 31.27 -29.93
N PHE A 849 -18.18 31.32 -28.93
CA PHE A 849 -18.60 30.16 -28.14
C PHE A 849 -19.62 29.26 -28.87
N ALA A 850 -20.45 29.82 -29.75
CA ALA A 850 -21.53 29.10 -30.42
C ALA A 850 -21.09 27.79 -31.13
N PRO A 851 -19.96 27.72 -31.85
CA PRO A 851 -19.49 26.46 -32.45
C PRO A 851 -19.21 25.35 -31.43
N LEU A 852 -18.74 25.70 -30.23
CA LEU A 852 -18.42 24.72 -29.17
C LEU A 852 -19.70 24.07 -28.60
N LEU A 853 -20.86 24.72 -28.72
CA LEU A 853 -22.15 24.16 -28.31
C LEU A 853 -22.64 23.05 -29.26
N GLU A 854 -22.19 23.07 -30.51
CA GLU A 854 -22.69 22.21 -31.59
C GLU A 854 -21.90 20.92 -31.78
N ARG A 855 -20.77 20.76 -31.08
CA ARG A 855 -19.91 19.57 -31.14
C ARG A 855 -19.78 18.87 -29.79
N ASP A 856 -19.28 17.65 -29.84
CA ASP A 856 -19.02 16.85 -28.65
C ASP A 856 -17.84 17.43 -27.86
N ILE A 857 -17.92 17.32 -26.53
CA ILE A 857 -16.87 17.75 -25.60
C ILE A 857 -15.72 16.74 -25.65
N LEU A 858 -14.54 17.20 -26.03
CA LEU A 858 -13.37 16.35 -26.15
C LEU A 858 -12.59 16.24 -24.82
N PRO A 859 -11.74 15.23 -24.66
CA PRO A 859 -10.70 15.24 -23.63
C PRO A 859 -9.87 16.52 -23.71
N ILE A 860 -9.40 17.04 -22.58
CA ILE A 860 -8.82 18.39 -22.52
C ILE A 860 -7.64 18.60 -23.50
N ALA A 861 -6.79 17.59 -23.71
CA ALA A 861 -5.68 17.68 -24.65
C ALA A 861 -6.18 17.92 -26.09
N ASP A 862 -7.12 17.09 -26.53
CA ASP A 862 -7.72 17.19 -27.87
C ASP A 862 -8.59 18.46 -28.02
N GLU A 863 -9.23 18.88 -26.94
CA GLU A 863 -10.09 20.06 -26.87
C GLU A 863 -9.31 21.35 -27.12
N LEU A 864 -8.14 21.51 -26.51
CA LEU A 864 -7.29 22.70 -26.64
C LEU A 864 -6.60 22.79 -28.01
N GLU A 865 -6.62 21.73 -28.82
CA GLU A 865 -6.12 21.74 -30.19
C GLU A 865 -7.18 22.19 -31.21
N GLN A 866 -8.46 22.25 -30.84
CA GLN A 866 -9.53 22.58 -31.78
C GLN A 866 -9.50 24.06 -32.19
N ALA A 867 -9.64 24.31 -33.49
CA ALA A 867 -9.58 25.68 -34.04
C ALA A 867 -10.67 26.60 -33.48
N ASP A 868 -11.86 26.07 -33.20
CA ASP A 868 -12.96 26.83 -32.60
C ASP A 868 -12.66 27.22 -31.15
N ARG A 869 -12.09 26.31 -30.37
CA ARG A 869 -11.65 26.52 -29.00
C ARG A 869 -10.54 27.55 -28.91
N ILE A 870 -9.56 27.46 -29.82
CA ILE A 870 -8.47 28.43 -29.96
C ILE A 870 -9.03 29.82 -30.23
N ALA A 871 -9.93 29.95 -31.20
CA ALA A 871 -10.56 31.23 -31.54
C ALA A 871 -11.39 31.79 -30.37
N PHE A 872 -12.09 30.93 -29.64
CA PHE A 872 -12.88 31.31 -28.47
C PHE A 872 -12.01 31.88 -27.34
N ASP A 873 -10.96 31.17 -26.92
CA ASP A 873 -10.08 31.64 -25.85
C ASP A 873 -9.27 32.89 -26.25
N GLU A 874 -8.85 33.00 -27.52
CA GLU A 874 -8.22 34.22 -28.05
C GLU A 874 -9.18 35.42 -28.02
N THR A 875 -10.45 35.20 -28.36
CA THR A 875 -11.49 36.23 -28.29
C THR A 875 -11.68 36.73 -26.86
N ILE A 876 -11.63 35.84 -25.86
CA ILE A 876 -11.70 36.22 -24.44
C ILE A 876 -10.50 37.09 -24.06
N ILE A 877 -9.29 36.67 -24.39
CA ILE A 877 -8.05 37.43 -24.09
C ILE A 877 -8.13 38.84 -24.67
N VAL A 878 -8.56 38.96 -25.93
CA VAL A 878 -8.69 40.26 -26.61
C VAL A 878 -9.81 41.10 -26.00
N ALA A 879 -10.99 40.52 -25.74
CA ALA A 879 -12.14 41.25 -25.24
C ALA A 879 -11.92 41.84 -23.83
N PHE A 880 -11.16 41.15 -22.99
CA PHE A 880 -10.78 41.62 -21.65
C PHE A 880 -9.46 42.44 -21.64
N GLY A 881 -8.72 42.46 -22.74
CA GLY A 881 -7.40 43.13 -22.81
C GLY A 881 -6.37 42.50 -21.87
N LEU A 882 -6.34 41.16 -21.76
CA LEU A 882 -5.47 40.46 -20.82
C LEU A 882 -4.01 40.44 -21.31
N ASP A 883 -3.07 40.72 -20.41
CA ASP A 883 -1.62 40.64 -20.67
C ASP A 883 -1.08 39.22 -20.46
N ILE A 884 -1.62 38.27 -21.23
CA ILE A 884 -1.23 36.85 -21.19
C ILE A 884 -1.49 36.20 -22.54
N SER A 885 -0.60 35.30 -22.96
CA SER A 885 -0.83 34.51 -24.17
C SER A 885 -1.70 33.28 -23.91
N ARG A 886 -2.47 32.85 -24.92
CA ARG A 886 -3.20 31.58 -24.91
C ARG A 886 -2.30 30.38 -24.61
N ALA A 887 -1.09 30.37 -25.20
CA ALA A 887 -0.13 29.29 -25.01
C ALA A 887 0.22 29.11 -23.53
N GLN A 888 0.48 30.19 -22.80
CA GLN A 888 0.76 30.12 -21.36
C GLN A 888 -0.42 29.53 -20.57
N ILE A 889 -1.66 29.89 -20.89
CA ILE A 889 -2.85 29.31 -20.23
C ILE A 889 -2.94 27.81 -20.51
N TYR A 890 -2.76 27.43 -21.77
CA TYR A 890 -2.88 26.04 -22.22
C TYR A 890 -1.79 25.18 -21.61
N ASP A 891 -0.55 25.64 -21.61
CA ASP A 891 0.59 24.93 -21.01
C ASP A 891 0.37 24.71 -19.50
N SER A 892 -0.02 25.76 -18.75
CA SER A 892 -0.34 25.64 -17.32
C SER A 892 -1.46 24.63 -17.06
N LEU A 893 -2.54 24.65 -17.86
CA LEU A 893 -3.68 23.75 -17.72
C LEU A 893 -3.31 22.30 -18.07
N LEU A 894 -2.63 22.09 -19.20
CA LEU A 894 -2.23 20.76 -19.66
C LEU A 894 -1.27 20.10 -18.67
N SER A 895 -0.22 20.82 -18.24
CA SER A 895 0.73 20.29 -17.26
C SER A 895 0.05 19.90 -15.95
N LEU A 896 -0.93 20.68 -15.49
CA LEU A 896 -1.63 20.36 -14.25
C LEU A 896 -2.54 19.13 -14.39
N VAL A 897 -3.24 19.01 -15.52
CA VAL A 897 -4.05 17.82 -15.83
C VAL A 897 -3.16 16.59 -15.98
N GLU A 898 -2.02 16.70 -16.66
CA GLU A 898 -1.04 15.61 -16.81
C GLU A 898 -0.56 15.10 -15.45
N ILE A 899 -0.16 16.00 -14.54
CA ILE A 899 0.21 15.64 -13.17
C ILE A 899 -0.92 14.83 -12.50
N ARG A 900 -2.18 15.30 -12.58
CA ARG A 900 -3.32 14.53 -12.03
C ARG A 900 -3.49 13.17 -12.71
N ARG A 901 -3.27 13.10 -14.02
CA ARG A 901 -3.51 11.90 -14.84
C ARG A 901 -2.49 10.80 -14.62
N THR A 902 -1.25 11.15 -14.25
CA THR A 902 -0.21 10.18 -13.90
C THR A 902 -0.64 9.23 -12.78
N ALA A 903 -1.58 9.66 -11.93
CA ALA A 903 -2.14 8.81 -10.89
C ALA A 903 -2.86 7.54 -11.41
N THR A 904 -3.17 7.44 -12.70
CA THR A 904 -3.76 6.21 -13.31
C THR A 904 -2.77 5.25 -13.91
N GLU A 905 -1.53 5.68 -14.07
CA GLU A 905 -0.39 4.83 -14.40
C GLU A 905 0.05 4.10 -13.12
#